data_AF-A0A9X4GPJ6-F1
#
_entry.id   AF-A0A9X4GPJ6-F1
#
_cell.length_a   1.000
_cell.length_b   1.000
_cell.length_c   1.000
_cell.angle_alpha   90.00
_cell.angle_beta   90.00
_cell.angle_gamma   90.00
#
_symmetry.space_group_name_H-M   'P 1'
#
loop_
_entity.id
_entity.type
_entity.pdbx_description
1 polymer ?
#
loop_
_entity_poly.entity_id
_entity_poly.type
_entity_poly.pdbx_seq_one_letter_code
_entity_poly.pdbx_strand_id
1 'polypeptide(L)'
;MLHSEEQNQNSLPLNFQYGKAPDEVMDREIKVTGSARAQKLLDDYYEAKVSLDTEFTYWYTQKWVEAEGHHPMLRRSMALKCGFEHLTPMITRGELLAMQKTRYVRGAYIMPWTSNRFPLNSEEQMETESAKAATKSLEDVTIVAEGGGNVTESVGNVLSISKRFGVRREEYPVIVELCRYWKNKSVEDSSFMWAAMHPRFEQFLNMKKAVLMCSDLETSVRHGRNVVNFQYPLQIGFKGMLEKCQRKIAENTGGSPDSLAFWQGTILVIEGVQVWIGNYAKEAKRMAEIECDPTLRQELTDMADRLTWIIDNPPRTFLEASQLMWTCHIAVLNEIQGSGISPGRIGQVLYPFWQKDIKEGRITREETLEILECMRVKFTGIDLAMAVGTIGLLAGSTFNNVGIGGLKANGASAENELEELIMEAAIRCSTPQPTLSMLYDSKLSDKFVLKAVECNKTGSGFPAWVNNRVAIEYLMKTFGEEKISLEDARSWTIGGCLEIQPGALVNGELGAGSYSSTGVGFINMPKILDLVLWDGVDPRTGTRVFESHGLALDSFDQIMSQFKYYFHEVVVLFEEMFNIKSASTLEVDNPIFYSALMADCIDSGLDIDRGGSRYNRCFTTWISGQVNLTNSLASIKQNIFDEQKFSLSDLKAALENNFGYRNVSETGNYSMSDQKRVTNYWARIHSQCLNAPKFGNDDSYVDTIYKDIVEYFRDIVPEVNDVFGRPWVPCMLSVTTHGPLGQACGASADGRLAGLTLADGAQSPYPGTDVSGPYAVFNSATCIDHSDFMNTQLNTKIHPSAIKGIQGSKKLQELIRAYMDKGGYHIQFNIVDSRMLKDAQENPGNYRDLMVRVAGFTQYWVELSKPIQDEIISRTEYEEI
;
A
#
# COMPACT_ATOMS: atom_id res chain seq x y z
N MET A 1 -12.04 1.31 56.25
CA MET A 1 -11.07 1.19 55.14
C MET A 1 -11.50 0.16 54.09
N LEU A 2 -12.80 -0.02 53.83
CA LEU A 2 -13.34 -0.95 52.79
C LEU A 2 -14.36 -0.25 51.85
N HIS A 3 -14.31 1.08 51.77
CA HIS A 3 -15.26 1.89 50.98
C HIS A 3 -14.57 2.87 50.02
N SER A 4 -13.25 2.78 49.85
CA SER A 4 -12.49 3.65 48.94
C SER A 4 -11.97 2.95 47.67
N GLU A 5 -12.17 1.63 47.50
CA GLU A 5 -11.69 0.89 46.32
C GLU A 5 -12.77 0.70 45.23
N GLU A 6 -14.06 0.86 45.55
CA GLU A 6 -15.14 0.71 44.54
C GLU A 6 -15.27 1.91 43.58
N GLN A 7 -14.76 3.10 43.94
CA GLN A 7 -14.91 4.29 43.11
C GLN A 7 -13.94 4.37 41.91
N ASN A 8 -12.91 3.52 41.84
CA ASN A 8 -11.93 3.51 40.74
C ASN A 8 -12.15 2.40 39.69
N GLN A 9 -13.17 1.54 39.84
CA GLN A 9 -13.42 0.43 38.90
C GLN A 9 -14.10 0.85 37.58
N ASN A 10 -14.50 2.11 37.44
CA ASN A 10 -15.20 2.62 36.25
C ASN A 10 -14.29 3.32 35.22
N SER A 11 -13.04 3.66 35.55
CA SER A 11 -12.08 4.19 34.58
C SER A 11 -11.33 3.04 33.90
N LEU A 12 -11.38 2.97 32.57
CA LEU A 12 -10.54 2.06 31.80
C LEU A 12 -9.05 2.36 32.11
N PRO A 13 -8.19 1.37 32.37
CA PRO A 13 -6.75 1.58 32.58
C PRO A 13 -5.99 1.95 31.29
N LEU A 14 -6.70 2.35 30.23
CA LEU A 14 -6.12 2.80 28.98
C LEU A 14 -5.71 4.27 29.11
N ASN A 15 -4.51 4.61 28.63
CA ASN A 15 -4.04 5.97 28.61
C ASN A 15 -3.61 6.37 27.19
N PHE A 16 -4.40 7.22 26.54
CA PHE A 16 -4.17 7.67 25.17
C PHE A 16 -3.20 8.85 25.08
N GLN A 17 -2.61 9.28 26.19
CA GLN A 17 -1.66 10.40 26.26
C GLN A 17 -0.41 10.01 27.07
N TYR A 18 0.76 10.36 26.56
CA TYR A 18 2.03 10.23 27.29
C TYR A 18 2.71 11.60 27.41
N GLY A 19 2.65 12.18 28.61
CA GLY A 19 3.16 13.53 28.89
C GLY A 19 2.05 14.51 29.28
N LYS A 20 2.29 15.82 29.06
CA LYS A 20 1.30 16.87 29.27
C LYS A 20 1.30 17.90 28.13
N ALA A 21 0.21 17.94 27.36
CA ALA A 21 -0.02 18.93 26.32
C ALA A 21 -0.48 20.28 26.88
N PRO A 22 -0.30 21.38 26.12
CA PRO A 22 -0.96 22.65 26.37
C PRO A 22 -2.50 22.54 26.31
N ASP A 23 -3.18 23.38 27.11
CA ASP A 23 -4.65 23.44 27.13
C ASP A 23 -5.25 23.92 25.79
N GLU A 24 -4.49 24.71 25.03
CA GLU A 24 -4.87 25.20 23.70
C GLU A 24 -4.61 24.15 22.60
N VAL A 25 -5.49 24.10 21.60
CA VAL A 25 -5.28 23.26 20.40
C VAL A 25 -4.06 23.79 19.66
N MET A 26 -3.06 22.93 19.48
CA MET A 26 -1.81 23.30 18.85
C MET A 26 -1.84 22.98 17.35
N ASP A 27 -1.61 24.02 16.55
CA ASP A 27 -1.44 23.85 15.12
C ASP A 27 -0.02 23.40 14.76
N ARG A 28 0.16 22.98 13.51
CA ARG A 28 1.42 22.56 12.92
C ARG A 28 2.35 23.76 12.76
N GLU A 29 3.65 23.52 12.96
CA GLU A 29 4.66 24.58 12.98
C GLU A 29 4.96 25.13 11.58
N ILE A 30 5.00 24.26 10.58
CA ILE A 30 5.40 24.62 9.21
C ILE A 30 4.14 24.84 8.37
N LYS A 31 4.00 26.08 7.87
CA LYS A 31 2.92 26.48 6.96
C LYS A 31 3.54 27.25 5.80
N VAL A 32 3.75 26.56 4.69
CA VAL A 32 4.31 27.15 3.46
C VAL A 32 3.40 26.79 2.31
N THR A 33 3.19 27.74 1.40
CA THR A 33 2.39 27.54 0.19
C THR A 33 3.32 27.32 -1.00
N GLY A 34 2.92 26.42 -1.90
CA GLY A 34 3.61 26.18 -3.15
C GLY A 34 3.51 27.34 -4.13
N SER A 35 4.13 27.15 -5.28
CA SER A 35 3.97 28.03 -6.45
C SER A 35 2.48 28.20 -6.80
N ALA A 36 2.15 29.37 -7.38
CA ALA A 36 0.79 29.66 -7.82
C ALA A 36 0.26 28.63 -8.84
N ARG A 37 1.16 28.08 -9.67
CA ARG A 37 0.85 27.03 -10.64
C ARG A 37 0.48 25.72 -9.95
N ALA A 38 1.28 25.25 -8.99
CA ALA A 38 0.98 24.04 -8.25
C ALA A 38 -0.32 24.16 -7.44
N GLN A 39 -0.55 25.33 -6.81
CA GLN A 39 -1.81 25.59 -6.09
C GLN A 39 -3.01 25.52 -7.03
N LYS A 40 -2.93 26.11 -8.23
CA LYS A 40 -4.01 26.01 -9.21
C LYS A 40 -4.33 24.56 -9.59
N LEU A 41 -3.31 23.75 -9.86
CA LEU A 41 -3.53 22.33 -10.19
C LEU A 41 -4.15 21.56 -9.02
N LEU A 42 -3.79 21.94 -7.79
CA LEU A 42 -4.33 21.34 -6.58
C LEU A 42 -5.79 21.75 -6.34
N ASP A 43 -6.15 23.00 -6.63
CA ASP A 43 -7.54 23.46 -6.61
C ASP A 43 -8.38 22.69 -7.63
N ASP A 44 -7.88 22.55 -8.86
CA ASP A 44 -8.51 21.74 -9.92
C ASP A 44 -8.68 20.27 -9.46
N TYR A 45 -7.71 19.72 -8.71
CA TYR A 45 -7.82 18.38 -8.08
C TYR A 45 -8.88 18.31 -6.97
N TYR A 46 -9.01 19.34 -6.14
CA TYR A 46 -9.99 19.36 -5.03
C TYR A 46 -11.43 19.42 -5.52
N GLU A 47 -11.67 20.08 -6.64
CA GLU A 47 -12.96 20.14 -7.32
C GLU A 47 -13.27 18.85 -8.10
N ALA A 48 -12.23 18.14 -8.57
CA ALA A 48 -12.39 16.93 -9.36
C ALA A 48 -13.01 15.77 -8.57
N LYS A 49 -13.93 15.06 -9.24
CA LYS A 49 -14.48 13.79 -8.77
C LYS A 49 -13.73 12.61 -9.38
N VAL A 50 -13.56 11.54 -8.60
CA VAL A 50 -12.97 10.29 -9.08
C VAL A 50 -13.90 9.69 -10.15
N SER A 51 -13.39 9.52 -11.37
CA SER A 51 -14.21 9.24 -12.55
C SER A 51 -13.71 8.04 -13.35
N LEU A 52 -14.63 7.21 -13.86
CA LEU A 52 -14.33 6.13 -14.80
C LEU A 52 -14.37 6.64 -16.24
N ASP A 53 -13.34 6.26 -16.99
CA ASP A 53 -13.25 6.36 -18.44
C ASP A 53 -13.46 4.96 -19.06
N THR A 54 -13.84 4.95 -20.34
CA THR A 54 -14.07 3.74 -21.13
C THR A 54 -13.12 3.60 -22.32
N GLU A 55 -12.39 4.65 -22.72
CA GLU A 55 -11.62 4.67 -23.97
C GLU A 55 -10.58 3.54 -24.05
N PHE A 56 -9.68 3.45 -23.06
CA PHE A 56 -8.64 2.42 -23.05
C PHE A 56 -9.25 1.01 -23.05
N THR A 57 -10.22 0.78 -22.18
CA THR A 57 -10.89 -0.52 -22.01
C THR A 57 -11.59 -0.97 -23.28
N TYR A 58 -12.27 -0.04 -23.97
CA TYR A 58 -12.94 -0.29 -25.23
C TYR A 58 -11.93 -0.69 -26.31
N TRP A 59 -10.94 0.15 -26.59
CA TRP A 59 -9.96 -0.09 -27.67
C TRP A 59 -9.10 -1.33 -27.43
N TYR A 60 -8.70 -1.54 -26.18
CA TYR A 60 -8.03 -2.77 -25.76
C TYR A 60 -8.88 -4.00 -26.07
N THR A 61 -10.14 -4.03 -25.61
CA THR A 61 -11.01 -5.20 -25.76
C THR A 61 -11.36 -5.46 -27.22
N GLN A 62 -11.65 -4.42 -28.02
CA GLN A 62 -11.90 -4.56 -29.45
C GLN A 62 -10.70 -5.22 -30.15
N LYS A 63 -9.49 -4.74 -29.90
CA LYS A 63 -8.30 -5.30 -30.52
C LYS A 63 -7.96 -6.70 -30.01
N TRP A 64 -8.24 -6.97 -28.73
CA TRP A 64 -8.12 -8.32 -28.18
C TRP A 64 -9.03 -9.32 -28.90
N VAL A 65 -10.27 -8.92 -29.22
CA VAL A 65 -11.20 -9.74 -30.02
C VAL A 65 -10.65 -9.97 -31.42
N GLU A 66 -10.22 -8.91 -32.11
CA GLU A 66 -9.65 -8.99 -33.47
C GLU A 66 -8.40 -9.87 -33.54
N ALA A 67 -7.58 -9.88 -32.49
CA ALA A 67 -6.33 -10.62 -32.43
C ALA A 67 -6.51 -12.07 -31.93
N GLU A 68 -7.73 -12.59 -31.86
CA GLU A 68 -7.98 -14.00 -31.53
C GLU A 68 -7.18 -14.96 -32.43
N GLY A 69 -6.64 -16.03 -31.83
CA GLY A 69 -5.77 -16.99 -32.52
C GLY A 69 -4.27 -16.63 -32.58
N HIS A 70 -3.88 -15.41 -32.20
CA HIS A 70 -2.46 -15.07 -32.02
C HIS A 70 -1.90 -15.66 -30.72
N HIS A 71 -0.57 -15.76 -30.64
CA HIS A 71 0.14 -16.08 -29.40
C HIS A 71 -0.33 -15.15 -28.26
N PRO A 72 -0.60 -15.65 -27.03
CA PRO A 72 -1.19 -14.85 -25.95
C PRO A 72 -0.47 -13.52 -25.69
N MET A 73 0.86 -13.53 -25.60
CA MET A 73 1.65 -12.30 -25.44
C MET A 73 1.50 -11.32 -26.61
N LEU A 74 1.41 -11.79 -27.86
CA LEU A 74 1.23 -10.93 -29.01
C LEU A 74 -0.19 -10.36 -29.04
N ARG A 75 -1.19 -11.17 -28.70
CA ARG A 75 -2.59 -10.72 -28.55
C ARG A 75 -2.70 -9.60 -27.51
N ARG A 76 -2.10 -9.80 -26.34
CA ARG A 76 -1.97 -8.79 -25.27
C ARG A 76 -1.27 -7.53 -25.78
N SER A 77 -0.14 -7.69 -26.46
CA SER A 77 0.67 -6.56 -26.95
C SER A 77 -0.04 -5.74 -28.03
N MET A 78 -0.75 -6.39 -28.96
CA MET A 78 -1.56 -5.69 -29.97
C MET A 78 -2.71 -4.92 -29.33
N ALA A 79 -3.35 -5.51 -28.31
CA ALA A 79 -4.43 -4.85 -27.58
C ALA A 79 -3.94 -3.66 -26.75
N LEU A 80 -2.78 -3.78 -26.08
CA LEU A 80 -2.13 -2.68 -25.38
C LEU A 80 -1.74 -1.56 -26.34
N LYS A 81 -1.10 -1.90 -27.47
CA LYS A 81 -0.76 -0.94 -28.53
C LYS A 81 -1.98 -0.13 -28.93
N CYS A 82 -3.08 -0.82 -29.27
CA CYS A 82 -4.33 -0.16 -29.66
C CYS A 82 -4.91 0.73 -28.54
N GLY A 83 -4.88 0.26 -27.28
CA GLY A 83 -5.29 1.07 -26.13
C GLY A 83 -4.52 2.39 -26.03
N PHE A 84 -3.19 2.36 -26.13
CA PHE A 84 -2.35 3.56 -26.10
C PHE A 84 -2.58 4.48 -27.31
N GLU A 85 -2.71 3.94 -28.51
CA GLU A 85 -2.88 4.71 -29.76
C GLU A 85 -4.14 5.59 -29.78
N HIS A 86 -5.17 5.21 -29.03
CA HIS A 86 -6.51 5.80 -29.12
C HIS A 86 -6.95 6.57 -27.86
N LEU A 87 -6.10 6.67 -26.84
CA LEU A 87 -6.39 7.51 -25.67
C LEU A 87 -6.47 8.99 -26.06
N THR A 88 -7.53 9.67 -25.64
CA THR A 88 -7.65 11.12 -25.78
C THR A 88 -6.56 11.82 -24.96
N PRO A 89 -5.68 12.62 -25.60
CA PRO A 89 -4.71 13.43 -24.86
C PRO A 89 -5.43 14.58 -24.15
N MET A 90 -5.17 14.74 -22.85
CA MET A 90 -5.68 15.85 -22.05
C MET A 90 -4.52 16.56 -21.38
N ILE A 91 -4.39 17.86 -21.64
CA ILE A 91 -3.39 18.73 -21.04
C ILE A 91 -4.14 19.82 -20.28
N THR A 92 -3.91 19.91 -18.98
CA THR A 92 -4.52 20.97 -18.16
C THR A 92 -3.79 22.29 -18.42
N ARG A 93 -4.53 23.40 -18.50
CA ARG A 93 -3.92 24.72 -18.74
C ARG A 93 -2.93 25.07 -17.62
N GLY A 94 -1.67 25.33 -17.97
CA GLY A 94 -0.59 25.66 -17.04
C GLY A 94 0.23 24.44 -16.58
N GLU A 95 -0.10 23.24 -17.04
CA GLU A 95 0.63 22.01 -16.72
C GLU A 95 2.04 21.99 -17.34
N LEU A 96 3.05 21.59 -16.55
CA LEU A 96 4.46 21.51 -17.01
C LEU A 96 4.85 20.13 -17.53
N LEU A 97 4.28 19.07 -16.96
CA LEU A 97 4.50 17.68 -17.36
C LEU A 97 3.20 17.12 -17.92
N ALA A 98 3.16 16.78 -19.21
CA ALA A 98 1.96 16.28 -19.86
C ALA A 98 1.68 14.83 -19.45
N MET A 99 0.56 14.29 -19.95
CA MET A 99 0.13 12.88 -19.84
C MET A 99 -0.48 12.51 -18.49
N GLN A 100 -1.52 11.69 -18.55
CA GLN A 100 -2.26 11.16 -17.40
C GLN A 100 -3.01 9.90 -17.84
N LYS A 101 -3.57 9.13 -16.88
CA LYS A 101 -4.18 7.83 -17.14
C LYS A 101 -5.36 7.92 -18.12
N THR A 102 -6.21 8.94 -17.98
CA THR A 102 -7.43 9.14 -18.77
C THR A 102 -7.65 10.61 -19.08
N ARG A 103 -8.79 11.00 -19.69
CA ARG A 103 -9.11 12.42 -19.92
C ARG A 103 -9.64 13.17 -18.69
N TYR A 104 -9.76 12.52 -17.53
CA TYR A 104 -10.18 13.14 -16.27
C TYR A 104 -8.99 13.43 -15.35
N VAL A 105 -9.06 14.50 -14.56
CA VAL A 105 -8.04 14.87 -13.56
C VAL A 105 -7.81 13.76 -12.53
N ARG A 106 -8.89 13.14 -12.04
CA ARG A 106 -8.88 11.97 -11.15
C ARG A 106 -9.49 10.77 -11.87
N GLY A 107 -8.80 10.32 -12.90
CA GLY A 107 -9.30 9.36 -13.86
C GLY A 107 -8.79 7.94 -13.64
N ALA A 108 -9.70 6.96 -13.70
CA ALA A 108 -9.37 5.55 -13.79
C ALA A 108 -10.23 4.87 -14.88
N TYR A 109 -9.95 3.62 -15.21
CA TYR A 109 -10.84 2.80 -16.02
C TYR A 109 -10.79 1.36 -15.50
N ILE A 110 -11.83 0.60 -15.83
CA ILE A 110 -11.94 -0.80 -15.42
C ILE A 110 -11.07 -1.65 -16.37
N MET A 111 -10.35 -2.63 -15.81
CA MET A 111 -9.62 -3.64 -16.57
C MET A 111 -10.39 -4.97 -16.49
N PRO A 112 -11.42 -5.19 -17.33
CA PRO A 112 -12.29 -6.36 -17.25
C PRO A 112 -11.57 -7.67 -17.59
N TRP A 113 -10.41 -7.62 -18.25
CA TRP A 113 -9.55 -8.79 -18.40
C TRP A 113 -8.93 -9.24 -17.08
N THR A 114 -8.80 -8.33 -16.10
CA THR A 114 -8.33 -8.66 -14.75
C THR A 114 -9.51 -8.96 -13.83
N SER A 115 -10.40 -7.98 -13.62
CA SER A 115 -11.63 -8.15 -12.82
C SER A 115 -12.83 -7.50 -13.52
N ASN A 116 -13.87 -8.30 -13.76
CA ASN A 116 -15.05 -7.94 -14.54
C ASN A 116 -16.35 -8.01 -13.75
N ARG A 117 -16.35 -8.53 -12.52
CA ARG A 117 -17.60 -8.82 -11.79
C ARG A 117 -18.19 -7.60 -11.11
N PHE A 118 -17.37 -6.78 -10.45
CA PHE A 118 -17.87 -5.68 -9.60
C PHE A 118 -18.72 -4.60 -10.31
N PRO A 119 -18.60 -4.35 -11.63
CA PRO A 119 -19.52 -3.45 -12.35
C PRO A 119 -20.83 -4.12 -12.80
N LEU A 120 -20.93 -5.45 -12.73
CA LEU A 120 -22.13 -6.21 -13.11
C LEU A 120 -23.13 -6.26 -11.95
N ASN A 121 -24.39 -6.61 -12.23
CA ASN A 121 -25.39 -6.81 -11.17
C ASN A 121 -25.11 -8.10 -10.36
N SER A 122 -25.72 -8.20 -9.17
CA SER A 122 -25.48 -9.28 -8.21
C SER A 122 -25.80 -10.69 -8.72
N GLU A 123 -26.72 -10.83 -9.68
CA GLU A 123 -27.03 -12.14 -10.30
C GLU A 123 -25.95 -12.58 -11.28
N GLU A 124 -25.34 -11.64 -12.00
CA GLU A 124 -24.27 -11.89 -12.96
C GLU A 124 -22.89 -12.04 -12.31
N GLN A 125 -22.73 -11.57 -11.07
CA GLN A 125 -21.45 -11.52 -10.35
C GLN A 125 -20.88 -12.88 -9.96
N MET A 126 -21.68 -13.87 -9.53
CA MET A 126 -21.14 -15.13 -8.99
C MET A 126 -22.04 -16.34 -9.23
N GLU A 127 -21.40 -17.49 -9.47
CA GLU A 127 -22.06 -18.74 -9.86
C GLU A 127 -22.56 -19.59 -8.66
N THR A 128 -21.90 -19.52 -7.50
CA THR A 128 -22.30 -20.30 -6.31
C THR A 128 -22.68 -19.42 -5.11
N GLU A 129 -23.66 -19.87 -4.32
CA GLU A 129 -24.10 -19.17 -3.11
C GLU A 129 -23.00 -19.10 -2.03
N SER A 130 -22.14 -20.12 -1.95
CA SER A 130 -21.00 -20.15 -1.01
C SER A 130 -19.98 -19.04 -1.31
N ALA A 131 -19.65 -18.82 -2.58
CA ALA A 131 -18.74 -17.76 -3.01
C ALA A 131 -19.35 -16.36 -2.82
N LYS A 132 -20.65 -16.20 -3.11
CA LYS A 132 -21.40 -14.96 -2.81
C LYS A 132 -21.33 -14.62 -1.34
N ALA A 133 -21.56 -15.60 -0.46
CA ALA A 133 -21.51 -15.40 0.98
C ALA A 133 -20.11 -15.01 1.48
N ALA A 134 -19.04 -15.57 0.90
CA ALA A 134 -17.67 -15.22 1.26
C ALA A 134 -17.35 -13.75 0.94
N THR A 135 -17.68 -13.30 -0.28
CA THR A 135 -17.47 -11.90 -0.70
C THR A 135 -18.32 -10.94 0.13
N LYS A 136 -19.60 -11.28 0.32
CA LYS A 136 -20.52 -10.48 1.12
C LYS A 136 -20.05 -10.31 2.57
N SER A 137 -19.49 -11.36 3.18
CA SER A 137 -19.01 -11.30 4.58
C SER A 137 -17.93 -10.23 4.79
N LEU A 138 -17.06 -10.03 3.79
CA LEU A 138 -16.07 -8.95 3.80
C LEU A 138 -16.73 -7.59 3.54
N GLU A 139 -17.62 -7.50 2.55
CA GLU A 139 -18.30 -6.25 2.21
C GLU A 139 -19.15 -5.72 3.37
N ASP A 140 -19.82 -6.61 4.10
CA ASP A 140 -20.63 -6.29 5.28
C ASP A 140 -19.80 -5.63 6.41
N VAL A 141 -18.48 -5.88 6.46
CA VAL A 141 -17.55 -5.30 7.43
C VAL A 141 -16.61 -4.23 6.82
N THR A 142 -16.83 -3.86 5.56
CA THR A 142 -16.00 -2.87 4.86
C THR A 142 -16.73 -1.54 4.75
N ILE A 143 -16.25 -0.55 5.50
CA ILE A 143 -16.76 0.82 5.47
C ILE A 143 -15.84 1.69 4.63
N VAL A 144 -16.40 2.29 3.58
CA VAL A 144 -15.68 3.17 2.65
C VAL A 144 -15.82 4.63 3.06
N ALA A 145 -14.92 5.48 2.58
CA ALA A 145 -14.96 6.91 2.81
C ALA A 145 -16.01 7.61 1.94
N GLU A 146 -16.62 8.68 2.47
CA GLU A 146 -17.72 9.38 1.80
C GLU A 146 -17.37 10.79 1.31
N GLY A 147 -16.31 11.41 1.85
CA GLY A 147 -15.95 12.80 1.53
C GLY A 147 -14.97 12.96 0.37
N GLY A 148 -14.60 14.23 0.13
CA GLY A 148 -13.62 14.62 -0.88
C GLY A 148 -14.06 14.36 -2.33
N GLY A 149 -13.20 13.71 -3.09
CA GLY A 149 -13.44 13.37 -4.50
C GLY A 149 -14.30 12.11 -4.74
N ASN A 150 -14.63 11.36 -3.69
CA ASN A 150 -15.37 10.10 -3.82
C ASN A 150 -16.81 10.36 -4.33
N VAL A 151 -17.28 9.50 -5.23
CA VAL A 151 -18.67 9.44 -5.69
C VAL A 151 -19.31 8.21 -5.06
N THR A 152 -19.93 8.39 -3.90
CA THR A 152 -20.52 7.30 -3.11
C THR A 152 -21.95 6.97 -3.54
N GLU A 153 -22.68 7.95 -4.05
CA GLU A 153 -24.08 7.81 -4.48
C GLU A 153 -24.26 8.27 -5.94
N SER A 154 -25.28 7.69 -6.61
CA SER A 154 -25.63 8.10 -7.98
C SER A 154 -26.47 9.38 -7.95
N VAL A 155 -26.05 10.41 -8.69
CA VAL A 155 -26.72 11.72 -8.73
C VAL A 155 -26.82 12.21 -10.18
N GLY A 156 -28.03 12.63 -10.59
CA GLY A 156 -28.28 13.14 -11.94
C GLY A 156 -27.83 12.13 -13.02
N ASN A 157 -26.92 12.58 -13.89
CA ASN A 157 -26.37 11.78 -14.99
C ASN A 157 -25.11 10.98 -14.62
N VAL A 158 -24.74 10.92 -13.34
CA VAL A 158 -23.58 10.15 -12.85
C VAL A 158 -24.05 8.98 -11.99
N LEU A 159 -23.53 7.79 -12.26
CA LEU A 159 -23.70 6.59 -11.45
C LEU A 159 -22.49 6.38 -10.55
N SER A 160 -22.73 5.95 -9.32
CA SER A 160 -21.70 5.49 -8.38
C SER A 160 -21.40 4.02 -8.61
N ILE A 161 -20.14 3.70 -8.88
CA ILE A 161 -19.60 2.34 -8.99
C ILE A 161 -18.64 2.10 -7.82
N SER A 162 -18.79 0.94 -7.15
CA SER A 162 -18.01 0.56 -5.96
C SER A 162 -18.00 1.62 -4.84
N LYS A 163 -19.05 2.45 -4.75
CA LYS A 163 -19.15 3.56 -3.78
C LYS A 163 -17.95 4.52 -3.79
N ARG A 164 -17.30 4.71 -4.95
CA ARG A 164 -16.15 5.62 -5.10
C ARG A 164 -16.10 6.31 -6.44
N PHE A 165 -16.41 5.58 -7.52
CA PHE A 165 -16.16 6.05 -8.87
C PHE A 165 -17.44 6.56 -9.53
N GLY A 166 -17.38 7.76 -10.08
CA GLY A 166 -18.43 8.29 -10.93
C GLY A 166 -18.28 7.79 -12.37
N VAL A 167 -19.37 7.29 -12.96
CA VAL A 167 -19.44 7.03 -14.41
C VAL A 167 -20.64 7.77 -14.99
N ARG A 168 -20.48 8.33 -16.19
CA ARG A 168 -21.62 8.95 -16.87
C ARG A 168 -22.62 7.87 -17.32
N ARG A 169 -23.92 8.12 -17.17
CA ARG A 169 -24.98 7.15 -17.49
C ARG A 169 -24.91 6.62 -18.93
N GLU A 170 -24.48 7.47 -19.87
CA GLU A 170 -24.31 7.12 -21.28
C GLU A 170 -23.13 6.18 -21.55
N GLU A 171 -22.12 6.14 -20.67
CA GLU A 171 -20.94 5.28 -20.79
C GLU A 171 -21.12 3.94 -20.06
N TYR A 172 -22.04 3.88 -19.09
CA TYR A 172 -22.29 2.68 -18.30
C TYR A 172 -22.68 1.43 -19.12
N PRO A 173 -23.55 1.49 -20.15
CA PRO A 173 -23.85 0.33 -20.99
C PRO A 173 -22.61 -0.24 -21.68
N VAL A 174 -21.66 0.61 -22.08
CA VAL A 174 -20.39 0.19 -22.69
C VAL A 174 -19.56 -0.60 -21.70
N ILE A 175 -19.42 -0.12 -20.46
CA ILE A 175 -18.70 -0.84 -19.39
C ILE A 175 -19.31 -2.22 -19.15
N VAL A 176 -20.64 -2.31 -19.05
CA VAL A 176 -21.35 -3.58 -18.80
C VAL A 176 -21.12 -4.56 -19.94
N GLU A 177 -21.22 -4.13 -21.19
CA GLU A 177 -20.99 -4.98 -22.36
C GLU A 177 -19.54 -5.50 -22.41
N LEU A 178 -18.56 -4.62 -22.15
CA LEU A 178 -17.16 -4.99 -22.06
C LEU A 178 -16.94 -6.03 -20.95
N CYS A 179 -17.47 -5.82 -19.75
CA CYS A 179 -17.35 -6.77 -18.64
C CYS A 179 -18.00 -8.13 -18.93
N ARG A 180 -19.14 -8.14 -19.63
CA ARG A 180 -19.81 -9.39 -20.07
C ARG A 180 -18.99 -10.17 -21.09
N TYR A 181 -18.30 -9.51 -22.02
CA TYR A 181 -17.41 -10.20 -22.95
C TYR A 181 -16.32 -10.99 -22.21
N TRP A 182 -15.73 -10.40 -21.17
CA TRP A 182 -14.68 -11.01 -20.37
C TRP A 182 -15.15 -12.08 -19.39
N LYS A 183 -16.46 -12.31 -19.28
CA LYS A 183 -17.00 -13.41 -18.48
C LYS A 183 -16.41 -14.75 -18.93
N ASN A 184 -15.95 -15.52 -17.95
CA ASN A 184 -15.25 -16.81 -18.07
C ASN A 184 -13.90 -16.71 -18.79
N LYS A 185 -13.33 -15.51 -18.93
CA LYS A 185 -12.05 -15.24 -19.61
C LYS A 185 -11.11 -14.36 -18.79
N SER A 186 -11.63 -13.64 -17.79
CA SER A 186 -10.84 -12.75 -16.96
C SER A 186 -9.92 -13.52 -16.00
N VAL A 187 -8.91 -12.83 -15.46
CA VAL A 187 -8.07 -13.32 -14.36
C VAL A 187 -8.93 -13.74 -13.17
N GLU A 188 -9.92 -12.94 -12.79
CA GLU A 188 -10.88 -13.21 -11.71
C GLU A 188 -11.68 -14.51 -11.94
N ASP A 189 -12.22 -14.69 -13.14
CA ASP A 189 -12.99 -15.90 -13.48
C ASP A 189 -12.08 -17.14 -13.57
N SER A 190 -10.92 -17.02 -14.22
CA SER A 190 -9.93 -18.11 -14.32
C SER A 190 -9.47 -18.57 -12.95
N SER A 191 -9.03 -17.63 -12.10
CA SER A 191 -8.57 -17.91 -10.74
C SER A 191 -9.61 -18.70 -9.95
N PHE A 192 -10.88 -18.31 -10.04
CA PHE A 192 -11.95 -19.00 -9.34
C PHE A 192 -12.14 -20.45 -9.85
N MET A 193 -12.16 -20.67 -11.16
CA MET A 193 -12.32 -21.99 -11.75
C MET A 193 -11.19 -22.94 -11.32
N TRP A 194 -9.94 -22.47 -11.33
CA TRP A 194 -8.79 -23.27 -10.93
C TRP A 194 -8.72 -23.51 -9.43
N ALA A 195 -9.01 -22.49 -8.60
CA ALA A 195 -9.10 -22.65 -7.16
C ALA A 195 -10.16 -23.69 -6.75
N ALA A 196 -11.28 -23.74 -7.47
CA ALA A 196 -12.35 -24.72 -7.23
C ALA A 196 -11.93 -26.18 -7.45
N MET A 197 -10.80 -26.43 -8.11
CA MET A 197 -10.25 -27.79 -8.29
C MET A 197 -9.43 -28.26 -7.08
N HIS A 198 -9.08 -27.36 -6.15
CA HIS A 198 -8.30 -27.74 -4.98
C HIS A 198 -9.14 -28.59 -4.01
N PRO A 199 -8.63 -29.71 -3.47
CA PRO A 199 -9.40 -30.60 -2.60
C PRO A 199 -9.98 -29.93 -1.34
N ARG A 200 -9.33 -28.84 -0.90
CA ARG A 200 -9.72 -28.05 0.28
C ARG A 200 -10.45 -26.74 -0.06
N PHE A 201 -11.03 -26.62 -1.26
CA PHE A 201 -11.69 -25.38 -1.70
C PHE A 201 -12.83 -24.91 -0.79
N GLU A 202 -13.69 -25.82 -0.32
CA GLU A 202 -14.76 -25.45 0.61
C GLU A 202 -14.22 -24.96 1.96
N GLN A 203 -13.11 -25.54 2.44
CA GLN A 203 -12.44 -25.05 3.64
C GLN A 203 -11.91 -23.62 3.43
N PHE A 204 -11.29 -23.35 2.29
CA PHE A 204 -10.84 -22.01 1.91
C PHE A 204 -12.01 -21.01 1.84
N LEU A 205 -13.15 -21.40 1.26
CA LEU A 205 -14.35 -20.56 1.25
C LEU A 205 -14.87 -20.29 2.68
N ASN A 206 -14.82 -21.28 3.56
CA ASN A 206 -15.21 -21.09 4.97
C ASN A 206 -14.24 -20.16 5.72
N MET A 207 -12.94 -20.25 5.45
CA MET A 207 -11.94 -19.30 5.96
C MET A 207 -12.24 -17.87 5.48
N LYS A 208 -12.64 -17.70 4.22
CA LYS A 208 -13.05 -16.40 3.67
C LYS A 208 -14.37 -15.89 4.26
N LYS A 209 -15.37 -16.74 4.49
CA LYS A 209 -16.60 -16.38 5.22
C LYS A 209 -16.32 -15.87 6.63
N ALA A 210 -15.31 -16.44 7.29
CA ALA A 210 -14.85 -15.96 8.60
C ALA A 210 -14.01 -14.66 8.52
N VAL A 211 -13.67 -14.19 7.31
CA VAL A 211 -12.79 -13.03 7.05
C VAL A 211 -11.42 -13.23 7.71
N LEU A 212 -10.84 -14.42 7.49
CA LEU A 212 -9.44 -14.68 7.82
C LEU A 212 -8.47 -13.93 6.90
N MET A 213 -8.94 -13.41 5.76
CA MET A 213 -8.17 -12.60 4.82
C MET A 213 -9.05 -11.50 4.22
N CYS A 214 -8.49 -10.29 4.05
CA CYS A 214 -9.21 -9.10 3.60
C CYS A 214 -9.59 -9.08 2.11
N SER A 215 -8.80 -9.61 1.19
CA SER A 215 -9.15 -9.58 -0.25
C SER A 215 -8.25 -10.54 -1.02
N ASP A 216 -8.70 -10.98 -2.20
CA ASP A 216 -7.91 -11.71 -3.18
C ASP A 216 -7.02 -10.71 -3.94
N LEU A 217 -5.73 -10.66 -3.60
CA LEU A 217 -4.81 -9.69 -4.20
C LEU A 217 -4.41 -10.07 -5.62
N GLU A 218 -4.43 -11.35 -5.97
CA GLU A 218 -4.10 -11.86 -7.32
C GLU A 218 -5.09 -11.44 -8.40
N THR A 219 -6.32 -11.07 -8.04
CA THR A 219 -7.36 -10.60 -8.98
C THR A 219 -7.59 -9.09 -8.88
N SER A 220 -7.31 -8.48 -7.73
CA SER A 220 -7.61 -7.07 -7.50
C SER A 220 -6.42 -6.13 -7.65
N VAL A 221 -5.20 -6.60 -7.34
CA VAL A 221 -3.93 -5.87 -7.43
C VAL A 221 -2.77 -6.83 -7.73
N ARG A 222 -2.90 -7.59 -8.82
CA ARG A 222 -2.01 -8.70 -9.20
C ARG A 222 -0.54 -8.30 -9.15
N HIS A 223 -0.21 -7.22 -9.84
CA HIS A 223 1.11 -6.60 -9.86
C HIS A 223 1.13 -5.36 -8.97
N GLY A 224 2.30 -4.94 -8.54
CA GLY A 224 2.42 -3.86 -7.56
C GLY A 224 3.43 -4.15 -6.47
N ARG A 225 3.47 -3.23 -5.50
CA ARG A 225 4.48 -3.23 -4.42
C ARG A 225 5.87 -3.51 -4.99
N ASN A 226 6.20 -2.76 -6.04
CA ASN A 226 7.42 -2.92 -6.84
C ASN A 226 7.95 -1.56 -7.26
N VAL A 227 9.15 -1.52 -7.84
CA VAL A 227 9.85 -0.31 -8.26
C VAL A 227 10.06 -0.34 -9.77
N VAL A 228 9.55 0.68 -10.47
CA VAL A 228 9.76 0.81 -11.91
C VAL A 228 11.20 1.19 -12.19
N ASN A 229 11.82 0.55 -13.18
CA ASN A 229 13.15 0.90 -13.65
C ASN A 229 13.07 1.84 -14.86
N PHE A 230 13.59 3.05 -14.72
CA PHE A 230 13.61 4.05 -15.79
C PHE A 230 14.92 4.09 -16.58
N GLN A 231 15.93 3.29 -16.24
CA GLN A 231 17.27 3.47 -16.81
C GLN A 231 17.36 3.13 -18.29
N TYR A 232 16.66 2.11 -18.79
CA TYR A 232 16.67 1.81 -20.22
C TYR A 232 16.16 2.98 -21.07
N PRO A 233 14.94 3.50 -20.88
CA PRO A 233 14.47 4.63 -21.69
C PRO A 233 15.31 5.90 -21.49
N LEU A 234 15.83 6.16 -20.28
CA LEU A 234 16.68 7.32 -20.02
C LEU A 234 18.06 7.24 -20.72
N GLN A 235 18.64 6.06 -20.87
CA GLN A 235 19.98 5.89 -21.46
C GLN A 235 19.96 5.72 -22.97
N ILE A 236 19.02 4.92 -23.50
CA ILE A 236 19.02 4.51 -24.91
C ILE A 236 17.76 4.94 -25.67
N GLY A 237 16.78 5.57 -25.01
CA GLY A 237 15.50 5.96 -25.62
C GLY A 237 14.67 4.75 -26.05
N PHE A 238 13.42 5.00 -26.44
CA PHE A 238 12.58 3.93 -26.98
C PHE A 238 13.15 3.33 -28.25
N LYS A 239 13.78 4.14 -29.11
CA LYS A 239 14.46 3.64 -30.32
C LYS A 239 15.55 2.61 -30.00
N GLY A 240 16.41 2.89 -29.02
CA GLY A 240 17.46 1.95 -28.63
C GLY A 240 16.89 0.66 -28.02
N MET A 241 15.77 0.74 -27.29
CA MET A 241 15.06 -0.44 -26.78
C MET A 241 14.49 -1.29 -27.92
N LEU A 242 13.86 -0.67 -28.91
CA LEU A 242 13.34 -1.34 -30.11
C LEU A 242 14.46 -2.05 -30.88
N GLU A 243 15.57 -1.35 -31.14
CA GLU A 243 16.76 -1.91 -31.80
C GLU A 243 17.34 -3.09 -31.02
N LYS A 244 17.33 -3.02 -29.68
CA LYS A 244 17.76 -4.12 -28.81
C LYS A 244 16.86 -5.35 -28.97
N CYS A 245 15.54 -5.20 -28.97
CA CYS A 245 14.60 -6.30 -29.20
C CYS A 245 14.72 -6.89 -30.61
N GLN A 246 14.86 -6.05 -31.64
CA GLN A 246 15.05 -6.51 -33.03
C GLN A 246 16.33 -7.33 -33.19
N ARG A 247 17.42 -6.88 -32.57
CA ARG A 247 18.68 -7.64 -32.54
C ARG A 247 18.51 -8.98 -31.81
N LYS A 248 17.84 -9.00 -30.64
CA LYS A 248 17.56 -10.25 -29.92
C LYS A 248 16.77 -11.24 -30.79
N ILE A 249 15.76 -10.78 -31.53
CA ILE A 249 15.01 -11.61 -32.49
C ILE A 249 15.94 -12.16 -33.58
N ALA A 250 16.76 -11.30 -34.20
CA ALA A 250 17.67 -11.69 -35.28
C ALA A 250 18.75 -12.69 -34.82
N GLU A 251 19.21 -12.59 -33.57
CA GLU A 251 20.19 -13.49 -32.97
C GLU A 251 19.58 -14.84 -32.53
N ASN A 252 18.25 -14.90 -32.31
CA ASN A 252 17.56 -16.06 -31.75
C ASN A 252 16.57 -16.72 -32.74
N THR A 253 16.96 -16.86 -34.02
CA THR A 253 16.11 -17.42 -35.09
C THR A 253 15.66 -18.88 -34.89
N GLY A 254 16.26 -19.60 -33.94
CA GLY A 254 15.82 -20.94 -33.49
C GLY A 254 15.40 -21.01 -32.02
N GLY A 255 15.14 -19.87 -31.38
CA GLY A 255 14.77 -19.78 -29.96
C GLY A 255 13.32 -20.17 -29.64
N SER A 256 12.95 -20.10 -28.36
CA SER A 256 11.58 -20.38 -27.91
C SER A 256 10.58 -19.41 -28.57
N PRO A 257 9.41 -19.90 -29.06
CA PRO A 257 8.33 -19.03 -29.51
C PRO A 257 7.92 -17.97 -28.49
N ASP A 258 7.97 -18.29 -27.20
CA ASP A 258 7.65 -17.37 -26.12
C ASP A 258 8.61 -16.17 -26.07
N SER A 259 9.91 -16.40 -26.23
CA SER A 259 10.90 -15.32 -26.22
C SER A 259 10.76 -14.42 -27.44
N LEU A 260 10.53 -15.02 -28.61
CA LEU A 260 10.23 -14.26 -29.84
C LEU A 260 8.95 -13.43 -29.68
N ALA A 261 7.90 -14.01 -29.09
CA ALA A 261 6.66 -13.33 -28.82
C ALA A 261 6.82 -12.20 -27.80
N PHE A 262 7.66 -12.37 -26.77
CA PHE A 262 7.95 -11.33 -25.80
C PHE A 262 8.69 -10.14 -26.43
N TRP A 263 9.76 -10.38 -27.19
CA TRP A 263 10.49 -9.28 -27.85
C TRP A 263 9.64 -8.56 -28.90
N GLN A 264 8.89 -9.31 -29.72
CA GLN A 264 7.99 -8.73 -30.72
C GLN A 264 6.82 -8.00 -30.05
N GLY A 265 6.30 -8.53 -28.94
CA GLY A 265 5.29 -7.88 -28.12
C GLY A 265 5.79 -6.57 -27.53
N THR A 266 7.00 -6.57 -26.97
CA THR A 266 7.69 -5.38 -26.46
C THR A 266 7.79 -4.28 -27.53
N ILE A 267 8.16 -4.66 -28.76
CA ILE A 267 8.20 -3.73 -29.90
C ILE A 267 6.83 -3.09 -30.13
N LEU A 268 5.77 -3.90 -30.21
CA LEU A 268 4.40 -3.41 -30.46
C LEU A 268 3.93 -2.45 -29.37
N VAL A 269 4.16 -2.77 -28.09
CA VAL A 269 3.68 -1.92 -27.01
C VAL A 269 4.47 -0.61 -26.93
N ILE A 270 5.80 -0.65 -27.13
CA ILE A 270 6.61 0.57 -27.21
C ILE A 270 6.12 1.45 -28.37
N GLU A 271 5.86 0.89 -29.55
CA GLU A 271 5.29 1.65 -30.68
C GLU A 271 3.94 2.31 -30.32
N GLY A 272 3.08 1.61 -29.58
CA GLY A 272 1.82 2.17 -29.09
C GLY A 272 2.04 3.36 -28.15
N VAL A 273 2.98 3.23 -27.21
CA VAL A 273 3.39 4.33 -26.31
C VAL A 273 3.99 5.50 -27.10
N GLN A 274 4.78 5.24 -28.14
CA GLN A 274 5.33 6.28 -29.03
C GLN A 274 4.23 7.06 -29.74
N VAL A 275 3.20 6.37 -30.27
CA VAL A 275 2.02 7.03 -30.87
C VAL A 275 1.27 7.87 -29.82
N TRP A 276 1.10 7.33 -28.61
CA TRP A 276 0.45 8.03 -27.52
C TRP A 276 1.16 9.34 -27.15
N ILE A 277 2.50 9.32 -27.02
CA ILE A 277 3.31 10.54 -26.84
C ILE A 277 3.10 11.51 -28.01
N GLY A 278 3.08 11.00 -29.24
CA GLY A 278 2.83 11.79 -30.44
C GLY A 278 1.44 12.46 -30.46
N ASN A 279 0.41 11.81 -29.89
CA ASN A 279 -0.91 12.40 -29.74
C ASN A 279 -0.90 13.57 -28.76
N TYR A 280 -0.17 13.44 -27.64
CA TYR A 280 0.04 14.56 -26.72
C TYR A 280 0.85 15.70 -27.35
N ALA A 281 1.86 15.40 -28.17
CA ALA A 281 2.62 16.43 -28.88
C ALA A 281 1.73 17.23 -29.85
N LYS A 282 0.84 16.55 -30.58
CA LYS A 282 -0.16 17.19 -31.45
C LYS A 282 -1.12 18.06 -30.65
N GLU A 283 -1.59 17.58 -29.50
CA GLU A 283 -2.52 18.34 -28.66
C GLU A 283 -1.87 19.57 -28.03
N ALA A 284 -0.64 19.46 -27.52
CA ALA A 284 0.13 20.59 -27.03
C ALA A 284 0.31 21.66 -28.13
N LYS A 285 0.64 21.25 -29.35
CA LYS A 285 0.73 22.14 -30.51
C LYS A 285 -0.61 22.82 -30.84
N ARG A 286 -1.71 22.06 -30.89
CA ARG A 286 -3.06 22.59 -31.13
C ARG A 286 -3.45 23.61 -30.07
N MET A 287 -3.15 23.34 -28.80
CA MET A 287 -3.41 24.26 -27.70
C MET A 287 -2.55 25.53 -27.81
N ALA A 288 -1.27 25.41 -28.20
CA ALA A 288 -0.41 26.57 -28.42
C ALA A 288 -0.97 27.51 -29.52
N GLU A 289 -1.54 26.96 -30.59
CA GLU A 289 -2.13 27.74 -31.69
C GLU A 289 -3.33 28.61 -31.26
N ILE A 290 -4.04 28.21 -30.20
CA ILE A 290 -5.23 28.92 -29.67
C ILE A 290 -4.99 29.63 -28.34
N GLU A 291 -3.85 29.42 -27.68
CA GLU A 291 -3.54 30.07 -26.41
C GLU A 291 -3.20 31.54 -26.63
N CYS A 292 -3.84 32.42 -25.86
CA CYS A 292 -3.67 33.87 -25.97
C CYS A 292 -2.50 34.40 -25.14
N ASP A 293 -2.19 33.74 -24.03
CA ASP A 293 -1.07 34.10 -23.16
C ASP A 293 0.27 33.71 -23.82
N PRO A 294 1.19 34.67 -24.08
CA PRO A 294 2.45 34.37 -24.76
C PRO A 294 3.36 33.40 -24.00
N THR A 295 3.32 33.41 -22.67
CA THR A 295 4.14 32.54 -21.82
C THR A 295 3.62 31.11 -21.91
N LEU A 296 2.32 30.90 -21.70
CA LEU A 296 1.72 29.58 -21.80
C LEU A 296 1.79 29.02 -23.22
N ARG A 297 1.68 29.88 -24.25
CA ARG A 297 1.88 29.48 -25.64
C ARG A 297 3.30 28.94 -25.87
N GLN A 298 4.31 29.61 -25.31
CA GLN A 298 5.68 29.14 -25.40
C GLN A 298 5.87 27.81 -24.65
N GLU A 299 5.33 27.69 -23.44
CA GLU A 299 5.38 26.45 -22.66
C GLU A 299 4.74 25.26 -23.38
N LEU A 300 3.59 25.47 -24.04
CA LEU A 300 2.93 24.44 -24.85
C LEU A 300 3.73 24.08 -26.11
N THR A 301 4.40 25.06 -26.72
CA THR A 301 5.31 24.82 -27.85
C THR A 301 6.52 23.99 -27.40
N ASP A 302 7.14 24.37 -26.29
CA ASP A 302 8.27 23.65 -25.70
C ASP A 302 7.87 22.24 -25.25
N MET A 303 6.64 22.08 -24.74
CA MET A 303 6.06 20.78 -24.42
C MET A 303 5.88 19.91 -25.67
N ALA A 304 5.36 20.47 -26.77
CA ALA A 304 5.23 19.74 -28.03
C ALA A 304 6.59 19.29 -28.56
N ASP A 305 7.60 20.15 -28.52
CA ASP A 305 8.97 19.83 -28.94
C ASP A 305 9.61 18.76 -28.06
N ARG A 306 9.46 18.89 -26.74
CA ARG A 306 9.90 17.89 -25.76
C ARG A 306 9.27 16.53 -26.02
N LEU A 307 7.94 16.48 -26.14
CA LEU A 307 7.20 15.25 -26.39
C LEU A 307 7.65 14.63 -27.71
N THR A 308 7.78 15.42 -28.77
CA THR A 308 8.28 14.96 -30.07
C THR A 308 9.67 14.34 -29.98
N TRP A 309 10.56 14.90 -29.17
CA TRP A 309 11.91 14.37 -28.98
C TRP A 309 11.92 13.00 -28.28
N ILE A 310 11.22 12.89 -27.14
CA ILE A 310 11.24 11.68 -26.29
C ILE A 310 10.47 10.50 -26.89
N ILE A 311 9.76 10.69 -28.01
CA ILE A 311 9.16 9.57 -28.77
C ILE A 311 10.23 8.52 -29.06
N ASP A 312 11.41 8.92 -29.52
CA ASP A 312 12.46 7.98 -29.93
C ASP A 312 13.71 8.08 -29.06
N ASN A 313 14.06 9.29 -28.62
CA ASN A 313 15.42 9.62 -28.24
C ASN A 313 15.62 9.67 -26.71
N PRO A 314 16.83 9.38 -26.22
CA PRO A 314 17.20 9.67 -24.84
C PRO A 314 16.98 11.16 -24.50
N PRO A 315 16.56 11.49 -23.28
CA PRO A 315 16.37 12.87 -22.85
C PRO A 315 17.71 13.63 -22.80
N ARG A 316 17.67 14.93 -23.11
CA ARG A 316 18.83 15.83 -23.15
C ARG A 316 18.90 16.75 -21.93
N THR A 317 17.73 17.01 -21.33
CA THR A 317 17.48 17.95 -20.23
C THR A 317 16.76 17.26 -19.07
N PHE A 318 16.77 17.89 -17.90
CA PHE A 318 16.04 17.44 -16.72
C PHE A 318 14.53 17.34 -16.96
N LEU A 319 13.95 18.31 -17.68
CA LEU A 319 12.52 18.30 -17.96
C LEU A 319 12.13 17.21 -18.97
N GLU A 320 12.98 16.94 -19.97
CA GLU A 320 12.83 15.77 -20.87
C GLU A 320 12.90 14.45 -20.09
N ALA A 321 13.86 14.31 -19.19
CA ALA A 321 14.03 13.11 -18.37
C ALA A 321 12.84 12.90 -17.41
N SER A 322 12.38 13.98 -16.78
CA SER A 322 11.20 13.96 -15.90
C SER A 322 9.92 13.61 -16.66
N GLN A 323 9.74 14.16 -17.87
CA GLN A 323 8.61 13.82 -18.73
C GLN A 323 8.65 12.35 -19.16
N LEU A 324 9.80 11.84 -19.61
CA LEU A 324 9.93 10.45 -20.05
C LEU A 324 9.71 9.47 -18.89
N MET A 325 10.26 9.76 -17.70
CA MET A 325 9.99 8.98 -16.48
C MET A 325 8.50 8.95 -16.17
N TRP A 326 7.84 10.11 -16.17
CA TRP A 326 6.40 10.21 -15.92
C TRP A 326 5.58 9.45 -16.96
N THR A 327 5.93 9.55 -18.25
CA THR A 327 5.31 8.79 -19.34
C THR A 327 5.41 7.30 -19.11
N CYS A 328 6.60 6.78 -18.80
CA CYS A 328 6.80 5.36 -18.48
C CYS A 328 5.97 4.94 -17.26
N HIS A 329 5.93 5.76 -16.21
CA HIS A 329 5.19 5.46 -14.99
C HIS A 329 3.69 5.29 -15.25
N ILE A 330 3.08 6.20 -16.00
CA ILE A 330 1.65 6.11 -16.35
C ILE A 330 1.39 4.99 -17.35
N ALA A 331 2.30 4.73 -18.30
CA ALA A 331 2.16 3.61 -19.22
C ALA A 331 2.12 2.26 -18.48
N VAL A 332 2.99 2.06 -17.47
CA VAL A 332 2.91 0.87 -16.60
C VAL A 332 1.55 0.79 -15.90
N LEU A 333 1.12 1.88 -15.25
CA LEU A 333 -0.17 1.91 -14.55
C LEU A 333 -1.38 1.76 -15.48
N ASN A 334 -1.23 1.99 -16.78
CA ASN A 334 -2.29 1.78 -17.77
C ASN A 334 -2.31 0.34 -18.29
N GLU A 335 -1.17 -0.33 -18.31
CA GLU A 335 -1.07 -1.73 -18.67
C GLU A 335 -1.67 -2.64 -17.59
N ILE A 336 -1.31 -2.44 -16.33
CA ILE A 336 -1.64 -3.34 -15.22
C ILE A 336 -2.63 -2.75 -14.22
N GLN A 337 -3.48 -3.61 -13.65
CA GLN A 337 -4.24 -3.27 -12.46
C GLN A 337 -3.37 -3.50 -11.22
N GLY A 338 -2.56 -2.50 -10.87
CA GLY A 338 -1.61 -2.60 -9.78
C GLY A 338 -1.53 -1.36 -8.90
N SER A 339 -1.31 -1.58 -7.60
CA SER A 339 -1.08 -0.54 -6.60
C SER A 339 0.30 -0.69 -5.99
N GLY A 340 0.93 0.41 -5.59
CA GLY A 340 2.30 0.40 -5.09
C GLY A 340 3.35 0.25 -6.18
N ILE A 341 3.04 0.72 -7.38
CA ILE A 341 4.04 0.89 -8.44
C ILE A 341 4.85 2.13 -8.10
N SER A 342 6.04 1.91 -7.55
CA SER A 342 6.86 2.99 -7.02
C SER A 342 7.81 3.51 -8.07
N PRO A 343 7.92 4.85 -8.22
CA PRO A 343 8.96 5.42 -9.07
C PRO A 343 10.35 5.27 -8.43
N GLY A 344 10.44 4.93 -7.14
CA GLY A 344 11.69 4.60 -6.47
C GLY A 344 12.56 5.84 -6.22
N ARG A 345 13.88 5.71 -6.43
CA ARG A 345 14.87 6.75 -6.07
C ARG A 345 15.04 7.79 -7.18
N ILE A 346 13.93 8.40 -7.61
CA ILE A 346 13.92 9.36 -8.74
C ILE A 346 14.83 10.56 -8.53
N GLY A 347 15.05 10.98 -7.27
CA GLY A 347 15.99 12.04 -6.93
C GLY A 347 17.43 11.71 -7.29
N GLN A 348 17.80 10.43 -7.36
CA GLN A 348 19.12 9.96 -7.78
C GLN A 348 19.15 9.61 -9.26
N VAL A 349 18.08 8.98 -9.78
CA VAL A 349 17.95 8.64 -11.20
C VAL A 349 17.96 9.89 -12.09
N LEU A 350 17.29 10.97 -11.67
CA LEU A 350 17.22 12.22 -12.44
C LEU A 350 18.36 13.21 -12.11
N TYR A 351 19.15 12.94 -11.07
CA TYR A 351 20.22 13.85 -10.62
C TYR A 351 21.23 14.22 -11.71
N PRO A 352 21.72 13.29 -12.56
CA PRO A 352 22.69 13.64 -13.60
C PRO A 352 22.16 14.68 -14.60
N PHE A 353 20.87 14.58 -14.96
CA PHE A 353 20.21 15.53 -15.86
C PHE A 353 20.02 16.89 -15.19
N TRP A 354 19.54 16.90 -13.95
CA TRP A 354 19.35 18.12 -13.17
C TRP A 354 20.67 18.86 -12.91
N GLN A 355 21.70 18.14 -12.50
CA GLN A 355 23.02 18.71 -12.20
C GLN A 355 23.63 19.36 -13.44
N LYS A 356 23.48 18.73 -14.60
CA LYS A 356 23.93 19.29 -15.88
C LYS A 356 23.18 20.59 -16.20
N ASP A 357 21.85 20.58 -16.12
CA ASP A 357 21.03 21.74 -16.49
C ASP A 357 21.26 22.94 -15.55
N ILE A 358 21.41 22.70 -14.25
CA ILE A 358 21.78 23.74 -13.28
C ILE A 358 23.15 24.34 -13.61
N LYS A 359 24.14 23.50 -13.93
CA LYS A 359 25.49 23.96 -14.27
C LYS A 359 25.53 24.76 -15.58
N GLU A 360 24.70 24.38 -16.54
CA GLU A 360 24.57 25.07 -17.83
C GLU A 360 23.63 26.30 -17.77
N GLY A 361 22.99 26.56 -16.63
CA GLY A 361 22.05 27.67 -16.46
C GLY A 361 20.74 27.51 -17.24
N ARG A 362 20.35 26.27 -17.57
CA ARG A 362 19.09 25.95 -18.27
C ARG A 362 17.88 25.94 -17.36
N ILE A 363 18.10 25.71 -16.07
CA ILE A 363 17.07 25.67 -15.04
C ILE A 363 17.61 26.29 -13.76
N THR A 364 16.74 26.91 -12.99
CA THR A 364 17.01 27.42 -11.65
C THR A 364 16.46 26.50 -10.57
N ARG A 365 16.85 26.74 -9.32
CA ARG A 365 16.30 26.00 -8.18
C ARG A 365 14.78 26.22 -8.03
N GLU A 366 14.30 27.44 -8.26
CA GLU A 366 12.87 27.74 -8.12
C GLU A 366 12.03 27.10 -9.24
N GLU A 367 12.52 27.11 -10.48
CA GLU A 367 11.86 26.39 -11.58
C GLU A 367 11.86 24.88 -11.34
N THR A 368 12.94 24.33 -10.75
CA THR A 368 12.97 22.93 -10.31
C THR A 368 11.89 22.66 -9.27
N LEU A 369 11.75 23.52 -8.25
CA LEU A 369 10.72 23.39 -7.22
C LEU A 369 9.32 23.44 -7.82
N GLU A 370 9.03 24.38 -8.72
CA GLU A 370 7.72 24.47 -9.38
C GLU A 370 7.39 23.18 -10.15
N ILE A 371 8.34 22.60 -10.88
CA ILE A 371 8.16 21.32 -11.58
C ILE A 371 7.88 20.17 -10.60
N LEU A 372 8.65 20.09 -9.52
CA LEU A 372 8.48 19.04 -8.51
C LEU A 372 7.13 19.17 -7.78
N GLU A 373 6.72 20.38 -7.41
CA GLU A 373 5.41 20.66 -6.82
C GLU A 373 4.27 20.26 -7.77
N CYS A 374 4.35 20.59 -9.06
CA CYS A 374 3.39 20.15 -10.07
C CYS A 374 3.36 18.61 -10.20
N MET A 375 4.54 17.98 -10.18
CA MET A 375 4.65 16.52 -10.24
C MET A 375 3.96 15.84 -9.06
N ARG A 376 4.02 16.43 -7.86
CA ARG A 376 3.30 15.92 -6.67
C ARG A 376 1.79 15.92 -6.88
N VAL A 377 1.22 16.99 -7.45
CA VAL A 377 -0.21 17.04 -7.77
C VAL A 377 -0.57 15.95 -8.78
N LYS A 378 0.26 15.73 -9.81
CA LYS A 378 0.05 14.67 -10.80
C LYS A 378 0.06 13.27 -10.20
N PHE A 379 1.02 12.94 -9.33
CA PHE A 379 1.03 11.66 -8.61
C PHE A 379 -0.22 11.48 -7.76
N THR A 380 -0.72 12.57 -7.16
CA THR A 380 -1.92 12.56 -6.32
C THR A 380 -3.21 12.33 -7.13
N GLY A 381 -3.23 12.71 -8.40
CA GLY A 381 -4.34 12.45 -9.33
C GLY A 381 -4.46 11.00 -9.81
N ILE A 382 -3.52 10.12 -9.47
CA ILE A 382 -3.54 8.71 -9.87
C ILE A 382 -4.58 7.93 -9.04
N ASP A 383 -5.62 7.43 -9.72
CA ASP A 383 -6.65 6.56 -9.16
C ASP A 383 -6.69 5.18 -9.89
N LEU A 384 -7.26 4.16 -9.23
CA LEU A 384 -7.39 2.79 -9.75
C LEU A 384 -8.81 2.23 -9.52
N ALA A 385 -9.49 1.79 -10.58
CA ALA A 385 -10.83 1.23 -10.48
C ALA A 385 -10.80 -0.16 -9.83
N MET A 386 -11.50 -0.34 -8.70
CA MET A 386 -11.47 -1.58 -7.91
C MET A 386 -12.84 -1.89 -7.28
N ALA A 387 -12.99 -3.12 -6.77
CA ALA A 387 -14.13 -3.53 -5.96
C ALA A 387 -14.10 -2.90 -4.55
N VAL A 388 -15.27 -2.88 -3.88
CA VAL A 388 -15.45 -2.23 -2.56
C VAL A 388 -14.47 -2.75 -1.50
N GLY A 389 -14.28 -4.08 -1.42
CA GLY A 389 -13.36 -4.70 -0.47
C GLY A 389 -11.91 -4.18 -0.62
N THR A 390 -11.41 -4.12 -1.85
CA THR A 390 -10.05 -3.62 -2.12
C THR A 390 -9.94 -2.10 -1.97
N ILE A 391 -10.99 -1.33 -2.27
CA ILE A 391 -11.03 0.11 -1.96
C ILE A 391 -10.91 0.34 -0.45
N GLY A 392 -11.62 -0.46 0.35
CA GLY A 392 -11.53 -0.41 1.82
C GLY A 392 -10.13 -0.69 2.34
N LEU A 393 -9.37 -1.56 1.67
CA LEU A 393 -7.97 -1.89 1.97
C LEU A 393 -6.98 -0.78 1.60
N LEU A 394 -7.17 -0.08 0.49
CA LEU A 394 -6.20 0.91 0.00
C LEU A 394 -6.54 2.34 0.43
N ALA A 395 -7.79 2.57 0.87
CA ALA A 395 -8.36 3.89 1.15
C ALA A 395 -8.09 4.92 0.04
N GLY A 396 -8.06 4.45 -1.21
CA GLY A 396 -7.82 5.28 -2.38
C GLY A 396 -6.37 5.69 -2.65
N SER A 397 -5.42 5.31 -1.81
CA SER A 397 -4.00 5.52 -2.11
C SER A 397 -3.53 4.54 -3.18
N THR A 398 -2.63 5.01 -4.04
CA THR A 398 -1.98 4.18 -5.07
C THR A 398 -0.49 3.91 -4.77
N PHE A 399 -0.01 4.38 -3.61
CA PHE A 399 1.28 4.03 -3.01
C PHE A 399 2.50 4.25 -3.92
N ASN A 400 2.50 5.35 -4.68
CA ASN A 400 3.67 5.75 -5.47
C ASN A 400 4.76 6.28 -4.52
N ASN A 401 5.73 5.43 -4.17
CA ASN A 401 6.73 5.72 -3.16
C ASN A 401 8.05 6.21 -3.76
N VAL A 402 8.54 7.34 -3.24
CA VAL A 402 9.84 7.92 -3.60
C VAL A 402 10.82 7.73 -2.44
N GLY A 403 11.85 6.93 -2.69
CA GLY A 403 12.97 6.74 -1.77
C GLY A 403 13.93 7.92 -1.82
N ILE A 404 14.37 8.40 -0.66
CA ILE A 404 15.28 9.54 -0.48
C ILE A 404 16.48 9.10 0.38
N GLY A 405 17.70 9.52 0.05
CA GLY A 405 18.90 9.18 0.80
C GLY A 405 19.41 7.76 0.53
N GLY A 406 19.84 7.05 1.57
CA GLY A 406 20.49 5.75 1.47
C GLY A 406 21.94 5.82 1.00
N LEU A 407 22.41 4.76 0.35
CA LEU A 407 23.79 4.63 -0.13
C LEU A 407 23.86 4.46 -1.64
N LYS A 408 24.94 4.97 -2.22
CA LYS A 408 25.35 4.65 -3.59
C LYS A 408 25.83 3.20 -3.65
N ALA A 409 25.93 2.63 -4.85
CA ALA A 409 26.46 1.28 -5.06
C ALA A 409 27.82 1.04 -4.37
N ASN A 410 28.71 2.05 -4.39
CA ASN A 410 30.02 1.99 -3.75
C ASN A 410 29.99 2.14 -2.21
N GLY A 411 28.81 2.32 -1.60
CA GLY A 411 28.61 2.44 -0.17
C GLY A 411 28.84 3.84 0.42
N ALA A 412 29.07 4.87 -0.41
CA ALA A 412 29.05 6.27 0.04
C ALA A 412 27.62 6.80 0.19
N SER A 413 27.43 7.90 0.92
CA SER A 413 26.14 8.59 1.02
C SER A 413 25.55 8.91 -0.36
N ALA A 414 24.26 8.67 -0.53
CA ALA A 414 23.52 8.99 -1.74
C ALA A 414 22.78 10.34 -1.68
N GLU A 415 22.87 11.06 -0.55
CA GLU A 415 22.26 12.38 -0.42
C GLU A 415 22.73 13.32 -1.54
N ASN A 416 21.80 14.12 -2.06
CA ASN A 416 22.07 15.07 -3.12
C ASN A 416 21.09 16.24 -3.09
N GLU A 417 21.41 17.30 -3.82
CA GLU A 417 20.64 18.53 -3.79
C GLU A 417 19.24 18.39 -4.42
N LEU A 418 19.05 17.54 -5.43
CA LEU A 418 17.73 17.31 -6.01
C LEU A 418 16.80 16.65 -5.00
N GLU A 419 17.31 15.73 -4.18
CA GLU A 419 16.54 15.14 -3.07
C GLU A 419 16.18 16.16 -1.98
N GLU A 420 17.06 17.14 -1.68
CA GLU A 420 16.71 18.26 -0.80
C GLU A 420 15.54 19.07 -1.39
N LEU A 421 15.54 19.32 -2.71
CA LEU A 421 14.46 20.02 -3.42
C LEU A 421 13.17 19.19 -3.49
N ILE A 422 13.24 17.86 -3.57
CA ILE A 422 12.05 16.99 -3.49
C ILE A 422 11.38 17.11 -2.11
N MET A 423 12.17 17.12 -1.03
CA MET A 423 11.65 17.34 0.32
C MET A 423 11.07 18.76 0.48
N GLU A 424 11.74 19.76 -0.08
CA GLU A 424 11.25 21.15 -0.09
C GLU A 424 9.92 21.29 -0.86
N ALA A 425 9.80 20.69 -2.05
CA ALA A 425 8.56 20.67 -2.82
C ALA A 425 7.43 19.98 -2.04
N ALA A 426 7.74 18.97 -1.24
CA ALA A 426 6.76 18.29 -0.39
C ALA A 426 6.34 19.12 0.84
N ILE A 427 7.23 19.99 1.33
CA ILE A 427 6.91 20.98 2.37
C ILE A 427 5.97 22.05 1.82
N ARG A 428 6.27 22.59 0.63
CA ARG A 428 5.53 23.69 0.00
C ARG A 428 4.20 23.25 -0.61
N CYS A 429 4.18 22.09 -1.27
CA CYS A 429 3.01 21.49 -1.91
C CYS A 429 2.69 20.14 -1.26
N SER A 430 2.03 20.23 -0.10
CA SER A 430 1.67 19.08 0.71
C SER A 430 0.47 18.35 0.10
N THR A 431 0.75 17.23 -0.57
CA THR A 431 -0.23 16.31 -1.17
C THR A 431 -0.01 14.87 -0.70
N PRO A 432 -1.02 13.97 -0.76
CA PRO A 432 -0.87 12.57 -0.37
C PRO A 432 0.24 11.81 -1.08
N GLN A 433 0.49 12.13 -2.36
CA GLN A 433 1.44 11.40 -3.20
C GLN A 433 2.38 12.34 -3.99
N PRO A 434 3.57 11.86 -4.38
CA PRO A 434 4.16 10.60 -3.92
C PRO A 434 4.49 10.68 -2.43
N THR A 435 4.33 9.55 -1.73
CA THR A 435 4.85 9.43 -0.37
C THR A 435 6.37 9.43 -0.44
N LEU A 436 7.02 10.06 0.53
CA LEU A 436 8.48 10.03 0.66
C LEU A 436 8.89 9.00 1.72
N SER A 437 10.00 8.32 1.48
CA SER A 437 10.61 7.41 2.45
C SER A 437 12.11 7.66 2.55
N MET A 438 12.58 8.08 3.72
CA MET A 438 13.99 8.26 4.02
C MET A 438 14.63 6.89 4.24
N LEU A 439 15.53 6.50 3.34
CA LEU A 439 16.40 5.34 3.49
C LEU A 439 17.53 5.71 4.47
N TYR A 440 17.23 5.67 5.77
CA TYR A 440 18.13 6.14 6.82
C TYR A 440 19.40 5.31 6.89
N ASP A 441 20.54 5.99 6.82
CA ASP A 441 21.86 5.44 7.05
C ASP A 441 22.69 6.42 7.88
N SER A 442 23.53 5.91 8.79
CA SER A 442 24.46 6.71 9.60
C SER A 442 25.40 7.60 8.78
N LYS A 443 25.59 7.32 7.49
CA LYS A 443 26.42 8.11 6.56
C LYS A 443 25.71 9.35 5.98
N LEU A 444 24.40 9.50 6.17
CA LEU A 444 23.68 10.70 5.78
C LEU A 444 24.05 11.87 6.70
N SER A 445 24.12 13.08 6.17
CA SER A 445 24.46 14.26 6.96
C SER A 445 23.32 14.65 7.91
N ASP A 446 23.68 15.21 9.07
CA ASP A 446 22.69 15.75 10.02
C ASP A 446 21.79 16.80 9.37
N LYS A 447 22.34 17.61 8.44
CA LYS A 447 21.58 18.63 7.68
C LYS A 447 20.48 17.97 6.86
N PHE A 448 20.80 16.92 6.09
CA PHE A 448 19.85 16.22 5.23
C PHE A 448 18.77 15.51 6.05
N VAL A 449 19.16 14.86 7.15
CA VAL A 449 18.22 14.23 8.09
C VAL A 449 17.31 15.27 8.75
N LEU A 450 17.83 16.43 9.15
CA LEU A 450 17.00 17.51 9.72
C LEU A 450 16.03 18.09 8.70
N LYS A 451 16.37 18.11 7.40
CA LYS A 451 15.43 18.51 6.33
C LYS A 451 14.24 17.55 6.22
N ALA A 452 14.49 16.25 6.35
CA ALA A 452 13.42 15.25 6.42
C ALA A 452 12.55 15.41 7.68
N VAL A 453 13.15 15.71 8.83
CA VAL A 453 12.40 16.03 10.06
C VAL A 453 11.54 17.29 9.90
N GLU A 454 12.06 18.34 9.26
CA GLU A 454 11.28 19.53 8.92
C GLU A 454 10.06 19.18 8.05
N CYS A 455 10.25 18.28 7.07
CA CYS A 455 9.15 17.76 6.26
C CYS A 455 8.10 17.00 7.10
N ASN A 456 8.51 16.16 8.07
CA ASN A 456 7.55 15.53 8.97
C ASN A 456 6.73 16.57 9.77
N LYS A 457 7.34 17.68 10.19
CA LYS A 457 6.70 18.74 10.99
C LYS A 457 5.62 19.54 10.27
N THR A 458 5.45 19.36 8.96
CA THR A 458 4.26 19.85 8.22
C THR A 458 3.00 19.05 8.54
N GLY A 459 3.14 17.94 9.28
CA GLY A 459 2.06 17.00 9.58
C GLY A 459 1.58 16.20 8.36
N SER A 460 2.33 16.22 7.25
CA SER A 460 2.00 15.46 6.03
C SER A 460 2.29 13.96 6.19
N GLY A 461 2.94 13.54 7.28
CA GLY A 461 3.18 12.14 7.62
C GLY A 461 4.38 11.49 6.91
N PHE A 462 4.90 12.12 5.87
CA PHE A 462 6.14 11.74 5.19
C PHE A 462 7.27 12.76 5.52
N PRO A 463 8.54 12.39 5.33
CA PRO A 463 9.00 11.05 4.97
C PRO A 463 8.71 10.02 6.06
N ALA A 464 8.33 8.81 5.66
CA ALA A 464 8.51 7.66 6.54
C ALA A 464 10.02 7.37 6.67
N TRP A 465 10.42 6.69 7.72
CA TRP A 465 11.82 6.37 7.98
C TRP A 465 12.00 4.86 7.88
N VAL A 466 12.92 4.41 7.02
CA VAL A 466 13.29 2.99 6.91
C VAL A 466 14.78 2.80 7.11
N ASN A 467 15.16 1.66 7.66
CA ASN A 467 16.53 1.35 8.04
C ASN A 467 17.28 0.72 6.87
N ASN A 468 18.17 1.51 6.26
CA ASN A 468 18.94 1.08 5.10
C ASN A 468 19.82 -0.14 5.39
N ARG A 469 20.37 -0.25 6.60
CA ARG A 469 21.21 -1.38 7.01
C ARG A 469 20.39 -2.67 7.07
N VAL A 470 19.26 -2.64 7.79
CA VAL A 470 18.37 -3.81 7.95
C VAL A 470 17.86 -4.30 6.60
N ALA A 471 17.52 -3.38 5.69
CA ALA A 471 17.06 -3.76 4.37
C ALA A 471 18.14 -4.43 3.52
N ILE A 472 19.38 -3.92 3.56
CA ILE A 472 20.52 -4.57 2.90
C ILE A 472 20.77 -5.96 3.51
N GLU A 473 20.71 -6.10 4.84
CA GLU A 473 20.85 -7.39 5.52
C GLU A 473 19.75 -8.39 5.07
N TYR A 474 18.49 -7.96 5.05
CA TYR A 474 17.37 -8.77 4.52
C TYR A 474 17.62 -9.19 3.07
N LEU A 475 18.02 -8.26 2.21
CA LEU A 475 18.24 -8.55 0.80
C LEU A 475 19.35 -9.58 0.59
N MET A 476 20.47 -9.42 1.30
CA MET A 476 21.59 -10.37 1.24
C MET A 476 21.21 -11.76 1.77
N LYS A 477 20.35 -11.83 2.80
CA LYS A 477 19.81 -13.10 3.33
C LYS A 477 18.85 -13.76 2.33
N THR A 478 17.84 -13.02 1.87
CA THR A 478 16.70 -13.57 1.10
C THR A 478 17.05 -13.87 -0.35
N PHE A 479 17.84 -13.00 -1.00
CA PHE A 479 18.19 -13.08 -2.42
C PHE A 479 19.59 -13.68 -2.67
N GLY A 480 20.21 -14.27 -1.64
CA GLY A 480 21.54 -14.90 -1.76
C GLY A 480 21.59 -16.03 -2.80
N GLU A 481 20.52 -16.83 -2.92
CA GLU A 481 20.40 -17.89 -3.94
C GLU A 481 20.26 -17.33 -5.36
N GLU A 482 19.72 -16.11 -5.48
CA GLU A 482 19.64 -15.35 -6.73
C GLU A 482 20.91 -14.52 -6.97
N LYS A 483 21.94 -14.73 -6.16
CA LYS A 483 23.28 -14.12 -6.26
C LYS A 483 23.24 -12.59 -6.26
N ILE A 484 22.41 -12.01 -5.40
CA ILE A 484 22.40 -10.56 -5.20
C ILE A 484 23.80 -10.05 -4.86
N SER A 485 24.21 -8.97 -5.55
CA SER A 485 25.45 -8.26 -5.24
C SER A 485 25.21 -7.23 -4.14
N LEU A 486 26.26 -6.83 -3.44
CA LEU A 486 26.13 -5.77 -2.43
C LEU A 486 25.77 -4.43 -3.08
N GLU A 487 26.22 -4.20 -4.31
CA GLU A 487 25.89 -3.04 -5.13
C GLU A 487 24.39 -2.98 -5.47
N ASP A 488 23.80 -4.11 -5.88
CA ASP A 488 22.36 -4.22 -6.16
C ASP A 488 21.54 -4.13 -4.87
N ALA A 489 22.01 -4.75 -3.79
CA ALA A 489 21.39 -4.62 -2.47
C ALA A 489 21.40 -3.17 -1.96
N ARG A 490 22.48 -2.39 -2.17
CA ARG A 490 22.52 -0.95 -1.85
C ARG A 490 21.64 -0.09 -2.75
N SER A 491 21.28 -0.60 -3.92
CA SER A 491 20.44 0.06 -4.91
C SER A 491 18.95 -0.11 -4.63
N TRP A 492 18.59 -0.86 -3.58
CA TRP A 492 17.22 -1.09 -3.16
C TRP A 492 16.43 0.19 -2.87
N THR A 493 15.11 0.05 -2.89
CA THR A 493 14.15 1.02 -2.37
C THR A 493 12.83 0.30 -2.07
N ILE A 494 11.81 1.05 -1.65
CA ILE A 494 10.50 0.52 -1.32
C ILE A 494 9.62 0.40 -2.57
N GLY A 495 9.00 -0.76 -2.74
CA GLY A 495 7.85 -0.94 -3.61
C GLY A 495 6.56 -0.82 -2.82
N GLY A 496 5.72 0.16 -3.13
CA GLY A 496 4.45 0.36 -2.44
C GLY A 496 4.63 0.99 -1.07
N CYS A 497 4.14 0.34 -0.03
CA CYS A 497 4.11 0.96 1.29
C CYS A 497 5.46 0.81 2.01
N LEU A 498 5.95 -0.42 2.14
CA LEU A 498 7.15 -0.77 2.91
C LEU A 498 7.91 -1.98 2.37
N GLU A 499 7.43 -2.63 1.31
CA GLU A 499 8.04 -3.83 0.76
C GLU A 499 9.45 -3.51 0.23
N ILE A 500 10.47 -4.14 0.82
CA ILE A 500 11.86 -4.02 0.39
C ILE A 500 11.99 -4.63 -1.01
N GLN A 501 12.35 -3.81 -2.01
CA GLN A 501 12.56 -4.25 -3.38
C GLN A 501 14.04 -4.14 -3.75
N PRO A 502 14.69 -5.24 -4.19
CA PRO A 502 16.07 -5.15 -4.62
C PRO A 502 16.22 -4.22 -5.83
N GLY A 503 17.26 -3.39 -5.79
CA GLY A 503 17.65 -2.60 -6.94
C GLY A 503 18.41 -3.44 -7.95
N ALA A 504 18.70 -2.85 -9.10
CA ALA A 504 19.57 -3.46 -10.10
C ALA A 504 20.39 -2.37 -10.78
N LEU A 505 21.71 -2.49 -10.78
CA LEU A 505 22.55 -1.65 -11.61
C LEU A 505 22.36 -2.03 -13.08
N VAL A 506 22.00 -1.03 -13.88
CA VAL A 506 21.84 -1.13 -15.33
C VAL A 506 22.89 -0.23 -15.98
N ASN A 507 23.88 -0.85 -16.62
CA ASN A 507 25.05 -0.16 -17.19
C ASN A 507 25.78 0.74 -16.18
N GLY A 508 25.83 0.31 -14.91
CA GLY A 508 26.48 1.05 -13.81
C GLY A 508 25.61 2.12 -13.15
N GLU A 509 24.40 2.36 -13.65
CA GLU A 509 23.46 3.34 -13.11
C GLU A 509 22.35 2.68 -12.28
N LEU A 510 21.80 3.43 -11.33
CA LEU A 510 20.76 2.99 -10.40
C LEU A 510 19.45 2.65 -11.13
N GLY A 511 19.04 1.38 -11.11
CA GLY A 511 17.77 0.89 -11.62
C GLY A 511 17.09 -0.10 -10.66
N ALA A 512 16.12 -0.85 -11.18
CA ALA A 512 15.35 -1.86 -10.45
C ALA A 512 15.20 -3.15 -11.28
N GLY A 513 15.06 -4.29 -10.61
CA GLY A 513 15.06 -5.59 -11.28
C GLY A 513 14.37 -6.69 -10.48
N SER A 514 13.39 -6.34 -9.67
CA SER A 514 12.63 -7.27 -8.84
C SER A 514 11.27 -7.61 -9.46
N TYR A 515 10.77 -8.81 -9.18
CA TYR A 515 9.36 -9.17 -9.40
C TYR A 515 8.42 -8.45 -8.42
N SER A 516 7.13 -8.37 -8.76
CA SER A 516 6.12 -7.75 -7.89
C SER A 516 6.01 -8.44 -6.53
N SER A 517 5.95 -7.67 -5.44
CA SER A 517 5.59 -8.22 -4.13
C SER A 517 4.09 -8.44 -4.05
N THR A 518 3.69 -9.67 -4.31
CA THR A 518 2.30 -10.12 -4.35
C THR A 518 2.15 -11.44 -3.61
N GLY A 519 0.94 -11.79 -3.18
CA GLY A 519 0.76 -13.00 -2.38
C GLY A 519 -0.48 -12.96 -1.48
N VAL A 520 -0.45 -13.78 -0.43
CA VAL A 520 -1.55 -14.01 0.49
C VAL A 520 -1.81 -12.76 1.32
N GLY A 521 -2.94 -12.10 1.07
CA GLY A 521 -3.35 -10.89 1.78
C GLY A 521 -3.44 -11.08 3.29
N PHE A 522 -3.45 -9.96 4.02
CA PHE A 522 -3.42 -9.84 5.48
C PHE A 522 -4.26 -10.90 6.23
N ILE A 523 -3.57 -11.90 6.80
CA ILE A 523 -4.17 -12.94 7.64
C ILE A 523 -4.56 -12.35 8.99
N ASN A 524 -5.82 -12.58 9.39
CA ASN A 524 -6.40 -12.07 10.64
C ASN A 524 -5.97 -12.91 11.84
N MET A 525 -4.88 -12.52 12.50
CA MET A 525 -4.26 -13.31 13.57
C MET A 525 -5.18 -13.53 14.79
N PRO A 526 -5.89 -12.50 15.33
CA PRO A 526 -6.84 -12.70 16.42
C PRO A 526 -7.99 -13.64 16.07
N LYS A 527 -8.41 -13.65 14.80
CA LYS A 527 -9.52 -14.51 14.36
C LYS A 527 -9.16 -16.00 14.40
N ILE A 528 -7.88 -16.35 14.19
CA ILE A 528 -7.42 -17.73 14.37
C ILE A 528 -7.54 -18.16 15.83
N LEU A 529 -7.25 -17.26 16.79
CA LEU A 529 -7.47 -17.54 18.21
C LEU A 529 -8.95 -17.71 18.53
N ASP A 530 -9.85 -16.92 17.94
CA ASP A 530 -11.31 -17.17 18.05
C ASP A 530 -11.64 -18.61 17.60
N LEU A 531 -11.09 -19.07 16.47
CA LEU A 531 -11.35 -20.43 16.01
C LEU A 531 -10.84 -21.50 16.99
N VAL A 532 -9.74 -21.26 17.71
CA VAL A 532 -9.30 -22.16 18.80
C VAL A 532 -10.29 -22.13 19.97
N LEU A 533 -10.68 -20.94 20.43
CA LEU A 533 -11.54 -20.80 21.61
C LEU A 533 -12.97 -21.34 21.38
N TRP A 534 -13.45 -21.34 20.14
CA TRP A 534 -14.77 -21.84 19.74
C TRP A 534 -14.72 -23.12 18.89
N ASP A 535 -13.68 -23.95 19.08
CA ASP A 535 -13.62 -25.33 18.55
C ASP A 535 -13.86 -25.41 17.03
N GLY A 536 -13.17 -24.57 16.29
CA GLY A 536 -13.19 -24.47 14.82
C GLY A 536 -14.37 -23.69 14.25
N VAL A 537 -15.26 -23.13 15.08
CA VAL A 537 -16.42 -22.34 14.64
C VAL A 537 -16.16 -20.85 14.80
N ASP A 538 -16.43 -20.08 13.75
CA ASP A 538 -16.46 -18.63 13.84
C ASP A 538 -17.70 -18.17 14.64
N PRO A 539 -17.54 -17.57 15.83
CA PRO A 539 -18.66 -17.15 16.66
C PRO A 539 -19.50 -16.02 16.03
N ARG A 540 -18.96 -15.25 15.08
CA ARG A 540 -19.68 -14.17 14.40
C ARG A 540 -20.67 -14.71 13.36
N THR A 541 -20.26 -15.70 12.59
CA THR A 541 -21.04 -16.21 11.44
C THR A 541 -21.66 -17.57 11.68
N GLY A 542 -21.23 -18.31 12.71
CA GLY A 542 -21.59 -19.71 12.92
C GLY A 542 -20.94 -20.67 11.91
N THR A 543 -20.04 -20.18 11.05
CA THR A 543 -19.36 -21.00 10.04
C THR A 543 -18.35 -21.92 10.72
N ARG A 544 -18.45 -23.23 10.46
CA ARG A 544 -17.39 -24.19 10.83
C ARG A 544 -16.24 -24.10 9.83
N VAL A 545 -15.12 -23.53 10.27
CA VAL A 545 -13.90 -23.33 9.47
C VAL A 545 -12.97 -24.53 9.59
N PHE A 546 -12.87 -25.09 10.80
CA PHE A 546 -12.09 -26.29 11.08
C PHE A 546 -12.97 -27.36 11.72
N GLU A 547 -12.57 -28.61 11.53
CA GLU A 547 -13.14 -29.70 12.32
C GLU A 547 -12.89 -29.48 13.82
N SER A 548 -13.79 -30.02 14.64
CA SER A 548 -13.67 -29.97 16.09
C SER A 548 -12.34 -30.56 16.51
N HIS A 549 -11.56 -29.80 17.29
CA HIS A 549 -10.32 -30.30 17.87
C HIS A 549 -10.58 -31.14 19.13
N GLY A 550 -11.75 -31.00 19.75
CA GLY A 550 -12.17 -31.81 20.91
C GLY A 550 -11.36 -31.57 22.20
N LEU A 551 -10.40 -30.64 22.19
CA LEU A 551 -9.61 -30.25 23.34
C LEU A 551 -10.43 -29.50 24.39
N ALA A 552 -10.18 -29.79 25.66
CA ALA A 552 -10.75 -29.04 26.80
C ALA A 552 -10.08 -27.68 27.02
N LEU A 553 -8.86 -27.48 26.49
CA LEU A 553 -8.02 -26.28 26.66
C LEU A 553 -7.69 -25.99 28.14
N ASP A 554 -7.24 -27.02 28.86
CA ASP A 554 -6.89 -27.00 30.28
C ASP A 554 -5.51 -26.39 30.58
N SER A 555 -4.73 -26.04 29.54
CA SER A 555 -3.42 -25.40 29.69
C SER A 555 -3.15 -24.38 28.58
N PHE A 556 -2.29 -23.40 28.88
CA PHE A 556 -1.84 -22.44 27.88
C PHE A 556 -1.14 -23.12 26.69
N ASP A 557 -0.34 -24.15 26.96
CA ASP A 557 0.38 -24.88 25.90
C ASP A 557 -0.57 -25.57 24.91
N GLN A 558 -1.72 -26.07 25.37
CA GLN A 558 -2.76 -26.59 24.47
C GLN A 558 -3.34 -25.50 23.57
N ILE A 559 -3.62 -24.31 24.12
CA ILE A 559 -4.12 -23.18 23.32
C ILE A 559 -3.07 -22.74 22.30
N MET A 560 -1.82 -22.56 22.72
CA MET A 560 -0.73 -22.15 21.84
C MET A 560 -0.47 -23.19 20.75
N SER A 561 -0.44 -24.48 21.09
CA SER A 561 -0.22 -25.56 20.12
C SER A 561 -1.35 -25.65 19.10
N GLN A 562 -2.61 -25.53 19.55
CA GLN A 562 -3.77 -25.55 18.66
C GLN A 562 -3.83 -24.29 17.78
N PHE A 563 -3.46 -23.12 18.31
CA PHE A 563 -3.29 -21.90 17.54
C PHE A 563 -2.24 -22.07 16.44
N LYS A 564 -1.04 -22.55 16.79
CA LYS A 564 0.05 -22.79 15.83
C LYS A 564 -0.37 -23.76 14.73
N TYR A 565 -1.09 -24.83 15.07
CA TYR A 565 -1.66 -25.76 14.10
C TYR A 565 -2.65 -25.07 13.13
N TYR A 566 -3.64 -24.33 13.65
CA TYR A 566 -4.57 -23.61 12.76
C TYR A 566 -3.87 -22.52 11.95
N PHE A 567 -2.87 -21.84 12.51
CA PHE A 567 -2.12 -20.82 11.80
C PHE A 567 -1.31 -21.40 10.64
N HIS A 568 -0.62 -22.52 10.87
CA HIS A 568 0.06 -23.29 9.81
C HIS A 568 -0.90 -23.71 8.70
N GLU A 569 -2.04 -24.30 9.06
CA GLU A 569 -3.05 -24.72 8.08
C GLU A 569 -3.63 -23.56 7.26
N VAL A 570 -3.79 -22.37 7.85
CA VAL A 570 -4.22 -21.17 7.12
C VAL A 570 -3.14 -20.71 6.15
N VAL A 571 -1.89 -20.60 6.60
CA VAL A 571 -0.76 -20.13 5.77
C VAL A 571 -0.59 -21.06 4.56
N VAL A 572 -0.44 -22.36 4.78
CA VAL A 572 -0.20 -23.34 3.72
C VAL A 572 -1.36 -23.34 2.71
N LEU A 573 -2.61 -23.41 3.18
CA LEU A 573 -3.76 -23.45 2.27
C LEU A 573 -3.90 -22.17 1.45
N PHE A 574 -3.62 -21.01 2.05
CA PHE A 574 -3.71 -19.75 1.32
C PHE A 574 -2.59 -19.61 0.28
N GLU A 575 -1.36 -20.03 0.58
CA GLU A 575 -0.23 -20.02 -0.35
C GLU A 575 -0.46 -20.99 -1.52
N GLU A 576 -0.93 -22.22 -1.23
CA GLU A 576 -1.33 -23.20 -2.25
C GLU A 576 -2.42 -22.66 -3.18
N MET A 577 -3.48 -22.06 -2.59
CA MET A 577 -4.55 -21.43 -3.35
C MET A 577 -4.03 -20.27 -4.20
N PHE A 578 -3.15 -19.43 -3.64
CA PHE A 578 -2.59 -18.29 -4.35
C PHE A 578 -1.74 -18.73 -5.54
N ASN A 579 -0.94 -19.79 -5.38
CA ASN A 579 -0.14 -20.37 -6.46
C ASN A 579 -1.01 -20.84 -7.62
N ILE A 580 -2.06 -21.63 -7.34
CA ILE A 580 -3.00 -22.14 -8.36
C ILE A 580 -3.65 -20.98 -9.10
N LYS A 581 -4.15 -19.99 -8.35
CA LYS A 581 -4.81 -18.81 -8.92
C LYS A 581 -3.84 -18.00 -9.77
N SER A 582 -2.67 -17.65 -9.25
CA SER A 582 -1.66 -16.85 -9.98
C SER A 582 -1.19 -17.56 -11.25
N ALA A 583 -0.86 -18.85 -11.19
CA ALA A 583 -0.42 -19.63 -12.34
C ALA A 583 -1.46 -19.68 -13.46
N SER A 584 -2.75 -19.70 -13.11
CA SER A 584 -3.87 -19.74 -14.06
C SER A 584 -4.07 -18.46 -14.88
N THR A 585 -3.32 -17.40 -14.57
CA THR A 585 -3.55 -16.05 -15.10
C THR A 585 -2.39 -15.51 -15.93
N LEU A 586 -1.28 -16.26 -16.00
CA LEU A 586 -0.03 -15.87 -16.67
C LEU A 586 -0.18 -15.62 -18.18
N GLU A 587 -1.28 -16.04 -18.81
CA GLU A 587 -1.53 -15.86 -20.25
C GLU A 587 -2.60 -14.80 -20.59
N VAL A 588 -3.30 -14.25 -19.59
CA VAL A 588 -4.40 -13.31 -19.80
C VAL A 588 -3.95 -11.85 -19.62
N ASP A 589 -3.22 -11.60 -18.54
CA ASP A 589 -2.86 -10.24 -18.09
C ASP A 589 -1.36 -10.16 -17.78
N ASN A 590 -0.55 -10.71 -18.67
CA ASN A 590 0.90 -10.63 -18.55
C ASN A 590 1.40 -9.20 -18.89
N PRO A 591 2.29 -8.63 -18.08
CA PRO A 591 2.90 -7.32 -18.32
C PRO A 591 3.99 -7.41 -19.39
N ILE A 592 3.92 -6.55 -20.40
CA ILE A 592 4.85 -6.44 -21.52
C ILE A 592 5.65 -5.14 -21.44
N PHE A 593 4.99 -3.98 -21.38
CA PHE A 593 5.70 -2.69 -21.30
C PHE A 593 6.46 -2.58 -19.99
N TYR A 594 5.81 -2.93 -18.89
CA TYR A 594 6.47 -2.96 -17.59
C TYR A 594 7.67 -3.91 -17.59
N SER A 595 7.52 -5.12 -18.13
CA SER A 595 8.63 -6.06 -18.30
C SER A 595 9.76 -5.48 -19.15
N ALA A 596 9.46 -4.72 -20.21
CA ALA A 596 10.48 -4.08 -21.04
C ALA A 596 11.35 -3.07 -20.28
N LEU A 597 10.83 -2.51 -19.18
CA LEU A 597 11.55 -1.59 -18.31
C LEU A 597 12.41 -2.32 -17.27
N MET A 598 12.05 -3.53 -16.86
CA MET A 598 12.69 -4.22 -15.74
C MET A 598 13.98 -4.93 -16.14
N ALA A 599 14.99 -4.84 -15.27
CA ALA A 599 16.21 -5.64 -15.38
C ALA A 599 15.89 -7.09 -14.98
N ASP A 600 16.17 -8.13 -15.77
CA ASP A 600 16.85 -8.19 -17.07
C ASP A 600 15.94 -8.80 -18.17
N CYS A 601 14.64 -8.49 -18.16
CA CYS A 601 13.61 -9.12 -18.99
C CYS A 601 13.92 -9.12 -20.50
N ILE A 602 14.30 -7.97 -21.07
CA ILE A 602 14.68 -7.90 -22.50
C ILE A 602 15.88 -8.80 -22.78
N ASP A 603 16.83 -8.91 -21.85
CA ASP A 603 18.03 -9.69 -22.06
C ASP A 603 17.78 -11.20 -21.96
N SER A 604 16.92 -11.62 -21.03
CA SER A 604 16.50 -13.02 -20.84
C SER A 604 15.47 -13.49 -21.87
N GLY A 605 14.72 -12.57 -22.49
CA GLY A 605 13.63 -12.92 -23.40
C GLY A 605 12.41 -13.47 -22.66
N LEU A 606 12.23 -13.07 -21.40
CA LEU A 606 11.13 -13.49 -20.53
C LEU A 606 10.51 -12.24 -19.90
N ASP A 607 9.18 -12.20 -19.81
CA ASP A 607 8.47 -11.18 -19.05
C ASP A 607 8.54 -11.47 -17.54
N ILE A 608 8.12 -10.52 -16.71
CA ILE A 608 8.24 -10.66 -15.26
C ILE A 608 7.42 -11.85 -14.71
N ASP A 609 6.28 -12.19 -15.31
CA ASP A 609 5.43 -13.31 -14.86
C ASP A 609 5.98 -14.69 -15.25
N ARG A 610 7.12 -14.71 -15.96
CA ARG A 610 7.86 -15.94 -16.30
C ARG A 610 9.28 -15.91 -15.73
N GLY A 611 9.52 -15.11 -14.69
CA GLY A 611 10.80 -15.03 -14.00
C GLY A 611 11.87 -14.23 -14.75
N GLY A 612 11.47 -13.31 -15.63
CA GLY A 612 12.40 -12.49 -16.41
C GLY A 612 13.14 -11.41 -15.61
N SER A 613 12.66 -11.06 -14.42
CA SER A 613 13.33 -10.10 -13.53
C SER A 613 14.64 -10.69 -13.00
N ARG A 614 15.60 -9.84 -12.63
CA ARG A 614 16.86 -10.29 -12.02
C ARG A 614 16.64 -11.01 -10.69
N TYR A 615 15.65 -10.56 -9.91
CA TYR A 615 15.28 -11.10 -8.61
C TYR A 615 13.80 -11.45 -8.59
N ASN A 616 13.46 -12.70 -8.27
CA ASN A 616 12.10 -13.22 -8.41
C ASN A 616 11.50 -13.76 -7.11
N ARG A 617 12.28 -13.93 -6.04
CA ARG A 617 11.77 -14.36 -4.72
C ARG A 617 11.01 -13.23 -4.00
N CYS A 618 9.84 -12.88 -4.53
CA CYS A 618 9.05 -11.73 -4.07
C CYS A 618 7.61 -12.11 -3.65
N PHE A 619 7.21 -13.38 -3.73
CA PHE A 619 5.89 -13.82 -3.24
C PHE A 619 5.84 -13.79 -1.71
N THR A 620 4.78 -13.19 -1.17
CA THR A 620 4.74 -12.76 0.23
C THR A 620 3.45 -13.16 0.94
N THR A 621 3.57 -13.54 2.20
CA THR A 621 2.43 -13.77 3.09
C THR A 621 2.38 -12.64 4.12
N TRP A 622 1.23 -11.97 4.22
CA TRP A 622 1.03 -10.87 5.17
C TRP A 622 0.19 -11.30 6.36
N ILE A 623 0.55 -10.84 7.55
CA ILE A 623 -0.27 -10.99 8.77
C ILE A 623 -0.65 -9.62 9.36
N SER A 624 -1.79 -9.57 10.06
CA SER A 624 -2.29 -8.37 10.75
C SER A 624 -2.96 -8.74 12.08
N GLY A 625 -2.87 -7.85 13.08
CA GLY A 625 -3.45 -8.05 14.41
C GLY A 625 -2.59 -8.90 15.36
N GLN A 626 -1.33 -9.16 15.05
CA GLN A 626 -0.39 -9.92 15.89
C GLN A 626 -0.20 -9.29 17.29
N VAL A 627 -0.31 -7.97 17.43
CA VAL A 627 -0.26 -7.29 18.74
C VAL A 627 -1.50 -7.63 19.58
N ASN A 628 -2.70 -7.59 19.00
CA ASN A 628 -3.94 -7.99 19.69
C ASN A 628 -3.93 -9.46 20.08
N LEU A 629 -3.47 -10.33 19.17
CA LEU A 629 -3.29 -11.75 19.44
C LEU A 629 -2.34 -11.96 20.62
N THR A 630 -1.17 -11.33 20.59
CA THR A 630 -0.15 -11.42 21.64
C THR A 630 -0.72 -10.96 22.98
N ASN A 631 -1.35 -9.79 23.01
CA ASN A 631 -1.96 -9.25 24.23
C ASN A 631 -3.08 -10.16 24.76
N SER A 632 -3.84 -10.79 23.87
CA SER A 632 -4.90 -11.74 24.23
C SER A 632 -4.33 -13.01 24.84
N LEU A 633 -3.26 -13.56 24.26
CA LEU A 633 -2.57 -14.73 24.79
C LEU A 633 -1.89 -14.42 26.13
N ALA A 634 -1.27 -13.24 26.29
CA ALA A 634 -0.70 -12.81 27.57
C ALA A 634 -1.76 -12.72 28.67
N SER A 635 -2.92 -12.13 28.35
CA SER A 635 -4.08 -12.06 29.26
C SER A 635 -4.63 -13.43 29.63
N ILE A 636 -4.80 -14.33 28.65
CA ILE A 636 -5.24 -15.72 28.91
C ILE A 636 -4.22 -16.43 29.81
N LYS A 637 -2.94 -16.37 29.45
CA LYS A 637 -1.86 -17.03 30.20
C LYS A 637 -1.83 -16.56 31.64
N GLN A 638 -1.82 -15.24 31.87
CA GLN A 638 -1.74 -14.70 33.21
C GLN A 638 -3.02 -14.94 34.00
N ASN A 639 -4.17 -14.50 33.47
CA ASN A 639 -5.39 -14.44 34.27
C ASN A 639 -6.05 -15.80 34.48
N ILE A 640 -5.90 -16.76 33.55
CA ILE A 640 -6.54 -18.08 33.65
C ILE A 640 -5.56 -19.11 34.20
N PHE A 641 -4.32 -19.16 33.69
CA PHE A 641 -3.40 -20.26 34.00
C PHE A 641 -2.40 -19.94 35.12
N ASP A 642 -1.77 -18.77 35.09
CA ASP A 642 -0.75 -18.41 36.09
C ASP A 642 -1.41 -17.94 37.42
N GLU A 643 -2.43 -17.09 37.34
CA GLU A 643 -3.05 -16.43 38.52
C GLU A 643 -4.49 -16.91 38.82
N GLN A 644 -5.11 -17.69 37.92
CA GLN A 644 -6.42 -18.32 38.12
C GLN A 644 -7.54 -17.38 38.63
N LYS A 645 -7.58 -16.14 38.13
CA LYS A 645 -8.56 -15.11 38.54
C LYS A 645 -10.00 -15.40 38.11
N PHE A 646 -10.16 -16.13 37.02
CA PHE A 646 -11.43 -16.61 36.45
C PHE A 646 -11.16 -17.77 35.48
N SER A 647 -12.19 -18.54 35.15
CA SER A 647 -12.06 -19.69 34.25
C SER A 647 -12.10 -19.28 32.76
N LEU A 648 -11.64 -20.17 31.88
CA LEU A 648 -11.79 -19.98 30.43
C LEU A 648 -13.27 -19.86 30.02
N SER A 649 -14.17 -20.58 30.69
CA SER A 649 -15.62 -20.45 30.46
C SER A 649 -16.15 -19.06 30.82
N ASP A 650 -15.67 -18.47 31.93
CA ASP A 650 -16.05 -17.12 32.34
C ASP A 650 -15.56 -16.09 31.32
N LEU A 651 -14.33 -16.25 30.80
CA LEU A 651 -13.79 -15.41 29.75
C LEU A 651 -14.66 -15.50 28.49
N LYS A 652 -14.93 -16.70 27.97
CA LYS A 652 -15.75 -16.88 26.76
C LYS A 652 -17.13 -16.24 26.90
N ALA A 653 -17.78 -16.41 28.04
CA ALA A 653 -19.07 -15.77 28.30
C ALA A 653 -18.96 -14.24 28.33
N ALA A 654 -17.87 -13.69 28.87
CA ALA A 654 -17.61 -12.25 28.83
C ALA A 654 -17.37 -11.73 27.39
N LEU A 655 -16.65 -12.49 26.56
CA LEU A 655 -16.38 -12.15 25.15
C LEU A 655 -17.67 -12.17 24.32
N GLU A 656 -18.52 -13.19 24.47
CA GLU A 656 -19.82 -13.31 23.80
C GLU A 656 -20.76 -12.16 24.14
N ASN A 657 -20.65 -11.62 25.35
CA ASN A 657 -21.44 -10.48 25.82
C ASN A 657 -20.70 -9.14 25.66
N ASN A 658 -19.62 -9.10 24.89
CA ASN A 658 -18.82 -7.91 24.61
C ASN A 658 -18.46 -7.10 25.88
N PHE A 659 -18.14 -7.81 26.97
CA PHE A 659 -17.88 -7.23 28.30
C PHE A 659 -18.98 -6.30 28.84
N GLY A 660 -20.22 -6.44 28.35
CA GLY A 660 -21.35 -5.60 28.72
C GLY A 660 -21.37 -4.23 28.05
N TYR A 661 -20.72 -4.08 26.89
CA TYR A 661 -20.76 -2.87 26.06
C TYR A 661 -21.71 -3.02 24.86
N ARG A 662 -22.15 -1.89 24.31
CA ARG A 662 -22.87 -1.86 23.04
C ARG A 662 -21.95 -2.23 21.87
N ASN A 663 -22.51 -2.84 20.84
CA ASN A 663 -21.78 -3.18 19.63
C ASN A 663 -21.56 -1.95 18.74
N VAL A 664 -20.53 -2.00 17.90
CA VAL A 664 -20.19 -0.91 16.95
C VAL A 664 -21.31 -0.60 15.97
N SER A 665 -22.12 -1.59 15.62
CA SER A 665 -23.31 -1.41 14.77
C SER A 665 -24.38 -0.52 15.40
N GLU A 666 -24.40 -0.40 16.73
CA GLU A 666 -25.31 0.48 17.47
C GLU A 666 -24.70 1.86 17.76
N THR A 667 -23.38 1.93 17.96
CA THR A 667 -22.70 3.16 18.40
C THR A 667 -22.14 3.97 17.25
N GLY A 668 -21.73 3.33 16.15
CA GLY A 668 -20.96 3.96 15.07
C GLY A 668 -19.53 4.34 15.47
N ASN A 669 -19.03 3.85 16.60
CA ASN A 669 -17.70 4.17 17.13
C ASN A 669 -16.79 2.94 17.06
N TYR A 670 -15.58 3.09 16.52
CA TYR A 670 -14.68 1.98 16.18
C TYR A 670 -13.38 1.94 17.00
N SER A 671 -13.25 2.80 18.02
CA SER A 671 -12.13 2.83 18.97
C SER A 671 -12.60 2.59 20.41
N MET A 672 -11.68 2.30 21.34
CA MET A 672 -12.02 2.09 22.75
C MET A 672 -12.49 3.36 23.49
N SER A 673 -12.13 4.56 23.02
CA SER A 673 -12.36 5.83 23.72
C SER A 673 -13.84 6.21 23.87
N ASP A 674 -14.68 5.81 22.91
CA ASP A 674 -16.04 6.34 22.77
C ASP A 674 -17.12 5.27 23.01
N GLN A 675 -16.79 4.24 23.79
CA GLN A 675 -17.62 3.06 23.99
C GLN A 675 -18.54 3.18 25.21
N LYS A 676 -19.76 2.67 25.07
CA LYS A 676 -20.82 2.80 26.07
C LYS A 676 -21.12 1.44 26.72
N ARG A 677 -20.80 1.31 28.01
CA ARG A 677 -21.13 0.13 28.81
C ARG A 677 -22.61 0.16 29.21
N VAL A 678 -23.32 -0.95 29.00
CA VAL A 678 -24.73 -1.12 29.38
C VAL A 678 -24.90 -1.90 30.68
N THR A 679 -23.92 -2.72 31.07
CA THR A 679 -23.94 -3.45 32.35
C THR A 679 -22.53 -3.62 32.93
N ASN A 680 -22.43 -3.55 34.26
CA ASN A 680 -21.18 -3.75 34.98
C ASN A 680 -20.90 -5.23 35.33
N TYR A 681 -21.80 -6.16 34.96
CA TYR A 681 -21.66 -7.57 35.29
C TYR A 681 -20.30 -8.16 34.87
N TRP A 682 -19.79 -7.78 33.69
CA TRP A 682 -18.51 -8.23 33.15
C TRP A 682 -17.32 -7.30 33.47
N ALA A 683 -17.53 -6.24 34.27
CA ALA A 683 -16.51 -5.21 34.51
C ALA A 683 -15.25 -5.75 35.18
N ARG A 684 -15.39 -6.72 36.10
CA ARG A 684 -14.25 -7.37 36.76
C ARG A 684 -13.36 -8.10 35.76
N ILE A 685 -13.93 -8.95 34.92
CA ILE A 685 -13.16 -9.72 33.92
C ILE A 685 -12.53 -8.77 32.91
N HIS A 686 -13.30 -7.79 32.41
CA HIS A 686 -12.78 -6.79 31.48
C HIS A 686 -11.57 -6.03 32.06
N SER A 687 -11.66 -5.58 33.31
CA SER A 687 -10.57 -4.90 33.99
C SER A 687 -9.32 -5.77 34.10
N GLN A 688 -9.46 -7.07 34.42
CA GLN A 688 -8.32 -7.99 34.47
C GLN A 688 -7.69 -8.25 33.09
N CYS A 689 -8.52 -8.32 32.04
CA CYS A 689 -8.03 -8.42 30.67
C CYS A 689 -7.21 -7.18 30.26
N LEU A 690 -7.70 -5.98 30.57
CA LEU A 690 -7.00 -4.73 30.25
C LEU A 690 -5.70 -4.57 31.04
N ASN A 691 -5.67 -5.00 32.31
CA ASN A 691 -4.50 -4.88 33.19
C ASN A 691 -3.42 -5.95 33.00
N ALA A 692 -3.66 -7.00 32.20
CA ALA A 692 -2.61 -7.95 31.85
C ALA A 692 -1.48 -7.26 31.06
N PRO A 693 -0.22 -7.78 31.05
CA PRO A 693 0.88 -7.27 30.24
C PRO A 693 0.47 -7.00 28.79
N LYS A 694 0.94 -5.86 28.27
CA LYS A 694 0.66 -5.39 26.90
C LYS A 694 1.96 -5.09 26.17
N PHE A 695 2.06 -5.58 24.95
CA PHE A 695 3.18 -5.32 24.04
C PHE A 695 3.41 -3.81 23.89
N GLY A 696 4.68 -3.39 23.83
CA GLY A 696 5.06 -1.99 23.74
C GLY A 696 5.47 -1.34 25.05
N ASN A 697 5.70 -2.12 26.11
CA ASN A 697 6.05 -1.64 27.44
C ASN A 697 7.39 -2.18 27.96
N ASP A 698 8.23 -2.76 27.11
CA ASP A 698 9.48 -3.43 27.51
C ASP A 698 9.25 -4.52 28.57
N ASP A 699 8.15 -5.25 28.41
CA ASP A 699 7.75 -6.34 29.31
C ASP A 699 8.05 -7.68 28.66
N SER A 700 9.10 -8.33 29.17
CA SER A 700 9.56 -9.63 28.69
C SER A 700 8.48 -10.71 28.66
N TYR A 701 7.44 -10.63 29.50
CA TYR A 701 6.37 -11.63 29.55
C TYR A 701 5.57 -11.66 28.24
N VAL A 702 5.15 -10.50 27.76
CA VAL A 702 4.35 -10.35 26.54
C VAL A 702 5.24 -10.29 25.29
N ASP A 703 6.45 -9.72 25.39
CA ASP A 703 7.39 -9.63 24.27
C ASP A 703 7.93 -11.01 23.88
N THR A 704 8.08 -11.93 24.84
CA THR A 704 8.43 -13.33 24.54
C THR A 704 7.32 -14.04 23.77
N ILE A 705 6.05 -13.78 24.10
CA ILE A 705 4.90 -14.34 23.38
C ILE A 705 4.86 -13.78 21.95
N TYR A 706 5.07 -12.46 21.79
CA TYR A 706 5.12 -11.83 20.46
C TYR A 706 6.19 -12.48 19.60
N LYS A 707 7.41 -12.60 20.16
CA LYS A 707 8.56 -13.21 19.50
C LYS A 707 8.27 -14.64 19.05
N ASP A 708 7.73 -15.49 19.93
CA ASP A 708 7.40 -16.89 19.60
C ASP A 708 6.41 -17.01 18.43
N ILE A 709 5.41 -16.12 18.36
CA ILE A 709 4.40 -16.13 17.29
C ILE A 709 5.02 -15.72 15.95
N VAL A 710 5.78 -14.62 15.93
CA VAL A 710 6.33 -14.09 14.66
C VAL A 710 7.53 -14.89 14.17
N GLU A 711 8.33 -15.49 15.05
CA GLU A 711 9.38 -16.44 14.66
C GLU A 711 8.78 -17.73 14.11
N TYR A 712 7.69 -18.22 14.70
CA TYR A 712 6.95 -19.35 14.13
C TYR A 712 6.39 -19.01 12.74
N PHE A 713 5.83 -17.80 12.54
CA PHE A 713 5.41 -17.32 11.23
C PHE A 713 6.56 -17.31 10.21
N ARG A 714 7.73 -16.79 10.61
CA ARG A 714 8.95 -16.76 9.80
C ARG A 714 9.39 -18.17 9.37
N ASP A 715 9.23 -19.15 10.25
CA ASP A 715 9.63 -20.54 10.00
C ASP A 715 8.69 -21.28 9.05
N ILE A 716 7.37 -21.05 9.14
CA ILE A 716 6.37 -21.80 8.37
C ILE A 716 6.13 -21.26 6.95
N VAL A 717 6.29 -19.95 6.74
CA VAL A 717 6.03 -19.33 5.41
C VAL A 717 6.90 -19.93 4.30
N PRO A 718 8.21 -20.17 4.50
CA PRO A 718 9.05 -20.78 3.48
C PRO A 718 8.77 -22.26 3.17
N GLU A 719 7.80 -22.91 3.84
CA GLU A 719 7.48 -24.33 3.59
C GLU A 719 6.80 -24.56 2.23
N VAL A 720 6.08 -23.56 1.72
CA VAL A 720 5.52 -23.58 0.36
C VAL A 720 6.48 -22.85 -0.59
N ASN A 721 6.60 -23.38 -1.80
CA ASN A 721 7.30 -22.69 -2.90
C ASN A 721 6.29 -21.97 -3.80
N ASP A 722 6.65 -20.78 -4.27
CA ASP A 722 5.86 -19.98 -5.19
C ASP A 722 5.81 -20.55 -6.61
N VAL A 723 5.10 -19.87 -7.51
CA VAL A 723 4.97 -20.26 -8.93
C VAL A 723 6.30 -20.26 -9.70
N PHE A 724 7.38 -19.68 -9.15
CA PHE A 724 8.73 -19.72 -9.69
C PHE A 724 9.63 -20.74 -9.00
N GLY A 725 9.08 -21.52 -8.05
CA GLY A 725 9.81 -22.52 -7.29
C GLY A 725 10.72 -21.91 -6.21
N ARG A 726 10.43 -20.70 -5.73
CA ARG A 726 11.15 -20.07 -4.62
C ARG A 726 10.35 -20.16 -3.32
N PRO A 727 11.00 -20.25 -2.15
CA PRO A 727 10.27 -20.22 -0.89
C PRO A 727 9.60 -18.85 -0.69
N TRP A 728 8.35 -18.88 -0.22
CA TRP A 728 7.59 -17.67 0.13
C TRP A 728 8.27 -16.84 1.23
N VAL A 729 7.87 -15.58 1.35
CA VAL A 729 8.51 -14.59 2.23
C VAL A 729 7.53 -14.00 3.25
N PRO A 730 7.88 -13.94 4.55
CA PRO A 730 7.01 -13.39 5.58
C PRO A 730 7.04 -11.84 5.59
N CYS A 731 5.87 -11.24 5.80
CA CYS A 731 5.65 -9.80 5.71
C CYS A 731 4.66 -9.30 6.78
N MET A 732 4.89 -8.12 7.36
CA MET A 732 4.10 -7.63 8.50
C MET A 732 3.80 -6.12 8.43
N LEU A 733 2.54 -5.78 8.13
CA LEU A 733 2.01 -4.40 8.12
C LEU A 733 0.46 -4.43 8.11
N SER A 734 -0.23 -3.29 8.16
CA SER A 734 -1.71 -3.27 8.16
C SER A 734 -2.40 -2.51 7.01
N VAL A 735 -1.80 -1.45 6.46
CA VAL A 735 -2.50 -0.48 5.59
C VAL A 735 -3.76 0.07 6.29
N THR A 736 -4.97 -0.29 5.83
CA THR A 736 -6.23 -0.05 6.56
C THR A 736 -6.93 -1.35 6.95
N THR A 737 -6.31 -2.52 6.75
CA THR A 737 -6.94 -3.83 7.04
C THR A 737 -7.32 -4.03 8.49
N HIS A 738 -6.62 -3.38 9.41
CA HIS A 738 -6.94 -3.42 10.83
C HIS A 738 -8.36 -2.89 11.12
N GLY A 739 -8.95 -2.09 10.22
CA GLY A 739 -10.37 -1.74 10.22
C GLY A 739 -11.30 -2.94 9.97
N PRO A 740 -11.45 -3.43 8.72
CA PRO A 740 -12.35 -4.52 8.39
C PRO A 740 -12.01 -5.84 9.09
N LEU A 741 -10.73 -6.16 9.32
CA LEU A 741 -10.35 -7.36 10.08
C LEU A 741 -10.81 -7.27 11.54
N GLY A 742 -10.70 -6.11 12.16
CA GLY A 742 -11.20 -5.87 13.52
C GLY A 742 -12.72 -5.93 13.61
N GLN A 743 -13.41 -5.42 12.58
CA GLN A 743 -14.87 -5.51 12.44
C GLN A 743 -15.36 -6.95 12.28
N ALA A 744 -14.55 -7.84 11.71
CA ALA A 744 -14.84 -9.26 11.60
C ALA A 744 -14.59 -10.08 12.89
N CYS A 745 -13.96 -9.48 13.90
CA CYS A 745 -13.63 -10.12 15.17
C CYS A 745 -14.66 -9.82 16.27
N GLY A 746 -14.90 -10.81 17.13
CA GLY A 746 -15.63 -10.61 18.40
C GLY A 746 -14.82 -9.78 19.39
N ALA A 747 -15.26 -9.68 20.64
CA ALA A 747 -14.40 -9.13 21.69
C ALA A 747 -13.22 -10.08 21.94
N SER A 748 -12.05 -9.57 22.30
CA SER A 748 -10.84 -10.37 22.51
C SER A 748 -10.30 -10.28 23.94
N ALA A 749 -9.50 -11.27 24.33
CA ALA A 749 -9.03 -11.44 25.71
C ALA A 749 -8.04 -10.35 26.17
N ASP A 750 -7.51 -9.54 25.24
CA ASP A 750 -6.77 -8.32 25.52
C ASP A 750 -7.64 -7.17 26.09
N GLY A 751 -8.97 -7.36 26.09
CA GLY A 751 -9.96 -6.37 26.51
C GLY A 751 -10.49 -5.50 25.37
N ARG A 752 -10.05 -5.72 24.12
CA ARG A 752 -10.64 -5.05 22.97
C ARG A 752 -12.08 -5.52 22.77
N LEU A 753 -12.99 -4.56 22.54
CA LEU A 753 -14.41 -4.85 22.30
C LEU A 753 -14.68 -5.33 20.88
N ALA A 754 -15.81 -6.01 20.70
CA ALA A 754 -16.25 -6.58 19.43
C ALA A 754 -16.39 -5.51 18.34
N GLY A 755 -15.86 -5.81 17.16
CA GLY A 755 -15.96 -4.95 15.98
C GLY A 755 -15.08 -3.69 15.95
N LEU A 756 -14.30 -3.41 17.00
CA LEU A 756 -13.33 -2.30 16.99
C LEU A 756 -12.14 -2.62 16.09
N THR A 757 -11.40 -1.60 15.65
CA THR A 757 -10.19 -1.83 14.86
C THR A 757 -9.16 -2.66 15.64
N LEU A 758 -8.35 -3.43 14.92
CA LEU A 758 -7.12 -4.02 15.44
C LEU A 758 -6.04 -2.93 15.61
N ALA A 759 -4.92 -3.29 16.25
CA ALA A 759 -3.71 -2.48 16.25
C ALA A 759 -3.25 -2.26 14.81
N ASP A 760 -2.77 -1.06 14.52
CA ASP A 760 -2.20 -0.73 13.23
C ASP A 760 -0.77 -1.29 13.07
N GLY A 761 -0.29 -1.35 11.83
CA GLY A 761 1.06 -1.81 11.53
C GLY A 761 1.30 -3.26 11.95
N ALA A 762 2.52 -3.53 12.40
CA ALA A 762 2.96 -4.83 12.90
C ALA A 762 3.41 -4.78 14.36
N GLN A 763 3.95 -3.63 14.75
CA GLN A 763 4.64 -3.40 16.00
C GLN A 763 4.13 -2.15 16.71
N SER A 764 3.07 -1.50 16.19
CA SER A 764 2.39 -0.45 16.93
C SER A 764 1.64 -1.09 18.10
N PRO A 765 1.83 -0.62 19.33
CA PRO A 765 1.02 -1.03 20.46
C PRO A 765 -0.46 -0.74 20.20
N TYR A 766 -1.35 -1.53 20.79
CA TYR A 766 -2.77 -1.22 20.68
C TYR A 766 -3.05 0.13 21.38
N PRO A 767 -3.86 1.02 20.79
CA PRO A 767 -4.05 2.36 21.34
C PRO A 767 -4.38 2.38 22.83
N GLY A 768 -3.63 3.18 23.58
CA GLY A 768 -3.79 3.35 25.02
C GLY A 768 -3.14 2.27 25.90
N THR A 769 -2.41 1.31 25.31
CA THR A 769 -1.72 0.23 26.05
C THR A 769 -0.23 0.47 26.27
N ASP A 770 0.40 1.33 25.48
CA ASP A 770 1.78 1.80 25.61
C ASP A 770 1.90 2.93 26.63
N VAL A 771 2.06 2.56 27.89
CA VAL A 771 2.10 3.49 29.03
C VAL A 771 3.52 3.77 29.53
N SER A 772 4.53 3.14 28.93
CA SER A 772 5.93 3.17 29.39
C SER A 772 6.83 4.07 28.53
N GLY A 773 6.26 4.84 27.59
CA GLY A 773 6.99 5.80 26.75
C GLY A 773 7.55 5.19 25.45
N PRO A 774 8.02 6.03 24.52
CA PRO A 774 8.34 5.59 23.15
C PRO A 774 9.55 4.65 23.09
N TYR A 775 10.52 4.80 24.00
CA TYR A 775 11.68 3.90 24.08
C TYR A 775 11.32 2.48 24.54
N ALA A 776 10.29 2.33 25.37
CA ALA A 776 9.79 1.01 25.76
C ALA A 776 9.13 0.31 24.56
N VAL A 777 8.38 1.07 23.75
CA VAL A 777 7.84 0.59 22.47
C VAL A 777 8.97 0.13 21.55
N PHE A 778 10.07 0.88 21.47
CA PHE A 778 11.23 0.49 20.65
C PHE A 778 11.88 -0.80 21.16
N ASN A 779 11.99 -0.99 22.48
CA ASN A 779 12.53 -2.22 23.06
C ASN A 779 11.67 -3.43 22.72
N SER A 780 10.35 -3.34 22.91
CA SER A 780 9.41 -4.40 22.53
C SER A 780 9.42 -4.67 21.02
N ALA A 781 9.40 -3.62 20.18
CA ALA A 781 9.43 -3.77 18.73
C ALA A 781 10.72 -4.43 18.21
N THR A 782 11.85 -4.27 18.91
CA THR A 782 13.15 -4.85 18.53
C THR A 782 13.49 -6.13 19.31
N CYS A 783 12.49 -6.80 19.89
CA CYS A 783 12.67 -8.13 20.47
C CYS A 783 12.92 -9.23 19.41
N ILE A 784 12.75 -8.90 18.12
CA ILE A 784 12.98 -9.74 16.95
C ILE A 784 14.06 -9.15 16.03
N ASP A 785 14.66 -9.98 15.17
CA ASP A 785 15.50 -9.50 14.06
C ASP A 785 14.60 -9.07 12.89
N HIS A 786 14.54 -7.76 12.62
CA HIS A 786 13.70 -7.22 11.55
C HIS A 786 14.17 -7.62 10.15
N SER A 787 15.43 -8.03 10.00
CA SER A 787 15.97 -8.47 8.70
C SER A 787 15.53 -9.88 8.28
N ASP A 788 14.75 -10.57 9.12
CA ASP A 788 14.13 -11.85 8.80
C ASP A 788 12.78 -11.71 8.08
N PHE A 789 12.26 -10.48 7.96
CA PHE A 789 10.99 -10.15 7.32
C PHE A 789 11.21 -9.17 6.18
N MET A 790 10.38 -9.24 5.12
CA MET A 790 10.45 -8.24 4.05
C MET A 790 10.11 -6.83 4.56
N ASN A 791 9.27 -6.73 5.59
CA ASN A 791 9.05 -5.50 6.32
C ASN A 791 8.42 -5.76 7.69
N THR A 792 8.48 -4.72 8.50
CA THR A 792 7.73 -4.53 9.74
C THR A 792 7.26 -3.09 9.79
N GLN A 793 6.17 -2.77 10.49
CA GLN A 793 5.60 -1.43 10.51
C GLN A 793 5.32 -0.93 11.94
N LEU A 794 5.86 0.24 12.27
CA LEU A 794 5.54 1.00 13.47
C LEU A 794 4.99 2.39 13.10
N ASN A 795 3.86 2.76 13.69
CA ASN A 795 3.33 4.12 13.68
C ASN A 795 3.52 4.78 15.05
N THR A 796 3.70 6.10 15.04
CA THR A 796 3.78 6.90 16.27
C THR A 796 3.04 8.21 16.05
N LYS A 797 2.27 8.68 17.05
CA LYS A 797 1.62 9.99 17.01
C LYS A 797 2.27 10.91 18.04
N ILE A 798 2.75 12.06 17.58
CA ILE A 798 3.47 13.04 18.38
C ILE A 798 2.67 14.34 18.39
N HIS A 799 2.42 14.89 19.57
CA HIS A 799 1.79 16.20 19.68
C HIS A 799 2.74 17.29 19.18
N PRO A 800 2.28 18.30 18.40
CA PRO A 800 3.17 19.32 17.83
C PRO A 800 4.06 20.06 18.84
N SER A 801 3.62 20.21 20.10
CA SER A 801 4.42 20.86 21.15
C SER A 801 5.67 20.07 21.54
N ALA A 802 5.67 18.74 21.43
CA ALA A 802 6.78 17.88 21.85
C ALA A 802 8.04 18.13 21.01
N ILE A 803 7.86 18.57 19.77
CA ILE A 803 8.92 18.74 18.76
C ILE A 803 9.03 20.18 18.22
N LYS A 804 8.53 21.16 18.96
CA LYS A 804 8.52 22.57 18.55
C LYS A 804 9.95 23.15 18.42
N GLY A 805 10.16 23.92 17.35
CA GLY A 805 11.43 24.59 17.04
C GLY A 805 12.58 23.63 16.71
N ILE A 806 13.78 24.17 16.49
CA ILE A 806 14.95 23.39 16.08
C ILE A 806 15.40 22.35 17.12
N GLN A 807 15.22 22.65 18.42
CA GLN A 807 15.54 21.69 19.48
C GLN A 807 14.59 20.50 19.44
N GLY A 808 13.31 20.74 19.21
CA GLY A 808 12.34 19.67 19.00
C GLY A 808 12.61 18.85 17.74
N SER A 809 13.07 19.47 16.65
CA SER A 809 13.53 18.74 15.46
C SER A 809 14.73 17.82 15.78
N LYS A 810 15.68 18.29 16.59
CA LYS A 810 16.82 17.47 17.03
C LYS A 810 16.39 16.31 17.93
N LYS A 811 15.43 16.52 18.83
CA LYS A 811 14.84 15.43 19.64
C LYS A 811 14.20 14.36 18.77
N LEU A 812 13.40 14.76 17.78
CA LEU A 812 12.78 13.80 16.86
C LEU A 812 13.85 13.04 16.05
N GLN A 813 14.89 13.73 15.59
CA GLN A 813 16.05 13.08 14.97
C GLN A 813 16.69 12.04 15.89
N GLU A 814 16.98 12.38 17.15
CA GLU A 814 17.57 11.45 18.13
C GLU A 814 16.66 10.26 18.42
N LEU A 815 15.34 10.46 18.53
CA LEU A 815 14.36 9.40 18.69
C LEU A 815 14.39 8.41 17.51
N ILE A 816 14.41 8.94 16.28
CA ILE A 816 14.52 8.12 15.05
C ILE A 816 15.82 7.33 15.07
N ARG A 817 16.96 7.97 15.39
CA ARG A 817 18.26 7.30 15.47
C ARG A 817 18.25 6.16 16.48
N ALA A 818 17.69 6.39 17.67
CA ALA A 818 17.63 5.38 18.71
C ALA A 818 16.91 4.09 18.25
N TYR A 819 15.81 4.23 17.51
CA TYR A 819 15.10 3.08 16.95
C TYR A 819 15.89 2.39 15.82
N MET A 820 16.43 3.19 14.89
CA MET A 820 17.18 2.67 13.73
C MET A 820 18.48 1.98 14.14
N ASP A 821 19.23 2.54 15.08
CA ASP A 821 20.50 1.98 15.56
C ASP A 821 20.27 0.68 16.32
N LYS A 822 19.10 0.52 16.96
CA LYS A 822 18.68 -0.73 17.61
C LYS A 822 18.26 -1.83 16.62
N GLY A 823 18.12 -1.50 15.34
CA GLY A 823 17.74 -2.45 14.29
C GLY A 823 16.25 -2.49 13.96
N GLY A 824 15.47 -1.51 14.42
CA GLY A 824 14.11 -1.32 13.93
C GLY A 824 14.11 -1.00 12.44
N TYR A 825 13.25 -1.65 11.66
CA TYR A 825 13.20 -1.45 10.21
C TYR A 825 12.49 -0.15 9.82
N HIS A 826 11.30 0.14 10.37
CA HIS A 826 10.49 1.27 9.91
C HIS A 826 9.75 1.98 11.03
N ILE A 827 9.70 3.32 10.96
CA ILE A 827 8.85 4.19 11.79
C ILE A 827 8.30 5.37 10.97
N GLN A 828 7.04 5.75 11.23
CA GLN A 828 6.41 6.94 10.64
C GLN A 828 5.54 7.68 11.64
N PHE A 829 5.34 8.97 11.39
CA PHE A 829 4.79 9.89 12.39
C PHE A 829 3.49 10.55 11.93
N ASN A 830 2.50 10.60 12.80
CA ASN A 830 1.51 11.68 12.80
C ASN A 830 2.01 12.80 13.70
N ILE A 831 2.11 14.02 13.17
CA ILE A 831 2.41 15.22 13.96
C ILE A 831 1.15 16.08 13.94
N VAL A 832 0.30 15.86 14.92
CA VAL A 832 -1.06 16.40 14.96
C VAL A 832 -1.59 16.36 16.39
N ASP A 833 -2.41 17.35 16.72
CA ASP A 833 -3.19 17.38 17.94
C ASP A 833 -4.50 16.61 17.72
N SER A 834 -4.77 15.58 18.53
CA SER A 834 -5.98 14.77 18.38
C SER A 834 -7.29 15.56 18.52
N ARG A 835 -7.27 16.73 19.18
CA ARG A 835 -8.43 17.64 19.24
C ARG A 835 -8.79 18.21 17.87
N MET A 836 -7.78 18.51 17.04
CA MET A 836 -7.98 18.94 15.65
C MET A 836 -8.64 17.83 14.82
N LEU A 837 -8.24 16.56 15.03
CA LEU A 837 -8.82 15.43 14.31
C LEU A 837 -10.29 15.20 14.69
N LYS A 838 -10.64 15.36 15.97
CA LYS A 838 -12.04 15.30 16.43
C LYS A 838 -12.88 16.42 15.81
N ASP A 839 -12.38 17.65 15.79
CA ASP A 839 -13.08 18.75 15.12
C ASP A 839 -13.21 18.51 13.61
N ALA A 840 -12.18 17.96 12.96
CA ALA A 840 -12.23 17.61 11.55
C ALA A 840 -13.20 16.47 11.23
N GLN A 841 -13.48 15.58 12.20
CA GLN A 841 -14.51 14.55 12.08
C GLN A 841 -15.92 15.14 12.18
N GLU A 842 -16.14 16.09 13.08
CA GLU A 842 -17.43 16.77 13.28
C GLU A 842 -17.73 17.81 12.18
N ASN A 843 -16.68 18.50 11.70
CA ASN A 843 -16.75 19.62 10.77
C ASN A 843 -15.87 19.42 9.53
N PRO A 844 -16.02 18.32 8.76
CA PRO A 844 -15.09 17.95 7.68
C PRO A 844 -14.97 19.00 6.56
N GLY A 845 -15.99 19.84 6.35
CA GLY A 845 -15.97 20.92 5.36
C GLY A 845 -14.89 21.98 5.61
N ASN A 846 -14.43 22.13 6.85
CA ASN A 846 -13.36 23.07 7.23
C ASN A 846 -11.95 22.51 7.00
N TYR A 847 -11.84 21.21 6.65
CA TYR A 847 -10.59 20.46 6.68
C TYR A 847 -10.37 19.66 5.38
N ARG A 848 -10.72 20.24 4.23
CA ARG A 848 -10.62 19.57 2.92
C ARG A 848 -9.20 19.10 2.60
N ASP A 849 -8.20 19.87 2.98
CA ASP A 849 -6.77 19.66 2.74
C ASP A 849 -6.04 18.99 3.91
N LEU A 850 -6.70 18.78 5.05
CA LEU A 850 -6.11 18.11 6.20
C LEU A 850 -5.68 16.71 5.81
N MET A 851 -4.38 16.45 5.93
CA MET A 851 -3.79 15.13 5.70
C MET A 851 -3.36 14.48 7.00
N VAL A 852 -3.46 13.15 7.05
CA VAL A 852 -2.95 12.33 8.15
C VAL A 852 -2.18 11.13 7.62
N ARG A 853 -1.26 10.61 8.43
CA ARG A 853 -0.59 9.34 8.18
C ARG A 853 -1.48 8.20 8.67
N VAL A 854 -1.67 7.17 7.84
CA VAL A 854 -2.49 6.01 8.18
C VAL A 854 -1.58 4.84 8.55
N ALA A 855 -1.19 4.02 7.57
CA ALA A 855 -0.16 3.00 7.74
C ALA A 855 0.54 2.76 6.40
N GLY A 856 1.67 3.44 6.18
CA GLY A 856 2.46 3.34 4.95
C GLY A 856 2.02 4.29 3.82
N PHE A 857 1.01 5.12 4.08
CA PHE A 857 0.57 6.19 3.19
C PHE A 857 -0.03 7.37 3.97
N THR A 858 -0.10 8.50 3.27
CA THR A 858 -0.80 9.71 3.70
C THR A 858 -2.09 9.84 2.90
N GLN A 859 -3.16 10.32 3.51
CA GLN A 859 -4.43 10.59 2.82
C GLN A 859 -5.12 11.82 3.39
N TYR A 860 -5.98 12.44 2.59
CA TYR A 860 -6.90 13.48 3.07
C TYR A 860 -7.86 12.89 4.09
N TRP A 861 -8.00 13.55 5.25
CA TRP A 861 -8.86 13.14 6.35
C TRP A 861 -10.31 12.87 5.90
N VAL A 862 -10.83 13.75 5.05
CA VAL A 862 -12.18 13.65 4.50
C VAL A 862 -12.37 12.48 3.51
N GLU A 863 -11.28 11.89 3.03
CA GLU A 863 -11.28 10.70 2.16
C GLU A 863 -10.93 9.42 2.93
N LEU A 864 -10.97 9.44 4.27
CA LEU A 864 -10.86 8.27 5.14
C LEU A 864 -12.22 7.84 5.70
N SER A 865 -12.40 6.53 5.90
CA SER A 865 -13.61 5.99 6.51
C SER A 865 -13.60 6.21 8.03
N LYS A 866 -14.79 6.32 8.62
CA LYS A 866 -14.95 6.55 10.07
C LYS A 866 -14.15 5.56 10.94
N PRO A 867 -14.09 4.24 10.64
CA PRO A 867 -13.29 3.32 11.45
C PRO A 867 -11.80 3.69 11.51
N ILE A 868 -11.23 4.13 10.38
CA ILE A 868 -9.83 4.54 10.30
C ILE A 868 -9.62 5.89 10.97
N GLN A 869 -10.58 6.81 10.86
CA GLN A 869 -10.54 8.09 11.58
C GLN A 869 -10.54 7.89 13.11
N ASP A 870 -11.47 7.08 13.63
CA ASP A 870 -11.58 6.77 15.06
C ASP A 870 -10.28 6.12 15.58
N GLU A 871 -9.70 5.21 14.78
CA GLU A 871 -8.43 4.55 15.10
C GLU A 871 -7.29 5.56 15.23
N ILE A 872 -7.08 6.42 14.24
CA ILE A 872 -6.01 7.44 14.25
C ILE A 872 -6.19 8.43 15.41
N ILE A 873 -7.43 8.85 15.69
CA ILE A 873 -7.75 9.69 16.87
C ILE A 873 -7.34 8.98 18.15
N SER A 874 -7.58 7.67 18.24
CA SER A 874 -7.31 6.90 19.46
C SER A 874 -5.85 6.55 19.68
N ARG A 875 -4.99 6.52 18.65
CA ARG A 875 -3.55 6.23 18.82
C ARG A 875 -2.96 7.04 19.97
N THR A 876 -2.07 6.43 20.75
CA THR A 876 -1.42 7.12 21.88
C THR A 876 -0.67 8.35 21.39
N GLU A 877 -0.97 9.50 21.98
CA GLU A 877 -0.36 10.78 21.65
C GLU A 877 0.82 11.07 22.58
N TYR A 878 2.02 11.13 22.02
CA TYR A 878 3.23 11.49 22.75
C TYR A 878 3.36 13.01 22.84
N GLU A 879 3.05 13.55 24.01
CA GLU A 879 3.10 14.98 24.35
C GLU A 879 4.49 15.38 24.87
N GLU A 880 5.29 14.40 25.26
CA GLU A 880 6.71 14.48 25.58
C GLU A 880 7.44 13.28 24.95
N ILE A 881 8.65 13.51 24.42
CA ILE A 881 9.51 12.48 23.81
C ILE A 881 10.95 12.54 24.34
#